data_AF-A0A538RD79-F1
#
_entry.id   AF-A0A538RD79-F1
#
_cell.length_a   1.000
_cell.length_b   1.000
_cell.length_c   1.000
_cell.angle_alpha   90.00
_cell.angle_beta   90.00
_cell.angle_gamma   90.00
#
_symmetry.space_group_name_H-M   'P 1'
#
loop_
_entity.id
_entity.type
_entity.pdbx_description
1 polymer ?
#
loop_
_entity_poly.entity_id
_entity_poly.type
_entity_poly.pdbx_seq_one_letter_code
_entity_poly.pdbx_strand_id
1 'polypeptide(L)'
;MAQYELNVIDYWLIVKKRKYLILLAAGLVVLFTFLFSEIFKPNPLYEASARVKFDRTSTVAQQLMETMSYSNANDLNSQTEFIRGFPVMERVAMELGLVPANVAQDEKRSATYLNKVYNLGQEIKTQREGDTNIIRITATSGQPEMAEKTANSVANAYRFENIMTRNRLVMESQRFVEEQLAELEQQLNNAEEALRAFREREGQVFLTDEARAALETFTKLEEQHNEVTRKRAEGERQISVLKRTDAVIGNQTGRIFTEEQNALLTILNQRLLDLLQERNTLLINYTTDHPQVLEQQKKIDNVRAEMLLELRAKLKTMQDRETTLLDQRDHYRNRYLQFPRAAIEMSRLERNVKVNADLLATLKGKHQELQIKSAERIEEVTIVAPAIIPSAPINAPNTGLNLMVGSLMGVFLGIVLAFARESFDTSIGTIEGVEEFLKVPVLGVIPQFDGKEMEKAARARLPAHASASTVENFSKLICLIDPKSVLSESLRSLRANIQFASMDRKVKSVLFTSAGLGEGKSTCVTNLAIMLAQEGQRVLLVDADLRRPIVHQRLGLERVPGLADALVGSTSWRSHVRSATDLMLGPMGADRVMSTPGLDNLHILTSGSEVGNPNEFLNMNKIKMLVSEMNEEYDLVLFDTPPILPVTDAVAFSSCVDGTILVYQVGRIGRNALKRAKFLLDHAQANVMGIVLTNVKSEVTPDYGVYRYEYR
;
A
#
# COMPACT_ATOMS: atom_id res chain seq x y z
N MET A 1 -1.00 -15.95 38.14
CA MET A 1 -1.84 -16.39 36.99
C MET A 1 -0.91 -17.17 36.10
N ALA A 2 -1.08 -18.49 35.98
CA ALA A 2 -0.27 -19.27 35.05
C ALA A 2 -0.58 -18.75 33.63
N GLN A 3 0.45 -18.23 32.95
CA GLN A 3 0.35 -17.88 31.54
C GLN A 3 0.09 -19.19 30.79
N TYR A 4 -1.14 -19.35 30.32
CA TYR A 4 -1.48 -20.39 29.36
C TYR A 4 -0.75 -20.01 28.07
N GLU A 5 0.41 -20.60 27.82
CA GLU A 5 1.11 -20.44 26.54
C GLU A 5 0.26 -21.17 25.49
N LEU A 6 -0.57 -20.40 24.78
CA LEU A 6 -1.31 -20.90 23.63
C LEU A 6 -0.32 -21.48 22.64
N ASN A 7 -0.45 -22.78 22.36
CA ASN A 7 0.42 -23.48 21.45
C ASN A 7 0.00 -23.17 20.01
N VAL A 8 0.90 -23.31 19.03
CA VAL A 8 0.59 -23.05 17.60
C VAL A 8 -0.61 -23.90 17.13
N ILE A 9 -0.78 -25.07 17.72
CA ILE A 9 -1.90 -25.99 17.49
C ILE A 9 -3.23 -25.36 17.92
N ASP A 10 -3.27 -24.63 19.03
CA ASP A 10 -4.48 -23.97 19.53
C ASP A 10 -4.95 -22.87 18.59
N TYR A 11 -4.01 -22.05 18.08
CA TYR A 11 -4.31 -21.04 17.07
C TYR A 11 -4.89 -21.68 15.80
N TRP A 12 -4.36 -22.83 15.38
CA TRP A 12 -4.87 -23.56 14.20
C TRP A 12 -6.27 -24.14 14.41
N LEU A 13 -6.55 -24.66 15.61
CA LEU A 13 -7.88 -25.16 15.96
C LEU A 13 -8.94 -24.07 15.93
N ILE A 14 -8.61 -22.85 16.40
CA ILE A 14 -9.52 -21.70 16.36
C ILE A 14 -9.88 -21.34 14.91
N VAL A 15 -8.86 -21.27 14.04
CA VAL A 15 -9.05 -21.01 12.60
C VAL A 15 -9.93 -22.09 11.97
N LYS A 16 -9.69 -23.37 12.27
CA LYS A 16 -10.49 -24.49 11.73
C LYS A 16 -11.94 -24.46 12.22
N LYS A 17 -12.15 -24.18 13.51
CA LYS A 17 -13.48 -24.06 14.15
C LYS A 17 -14.30 -22.92 13.57
N ARG A 18 -13.65 -21.82 13.16
CA ARG A 18 -14.31 -20.58 12.70
C ARG A 18 -14.10 -20.27 11.21
N LYS A 19 -13.66 -21.23 10.39
CA LYS A 19 -13.39 -21.05 8.95
C LYS A 19 -14.51 -20.36 8.16
N TYR A 20 -15.77 -20.65 8.48
CA TYR A 20 -16.92 -20.04 7.80
C TYR A 20 -17.05 -18.54 8.10
N LEU A 21 -16.66 -18.11 9.30
CA LEU A 21 -16.65 -16.70 9.67
C LEU A 21 -15.54 -15.96 8.92
N ILE A 22 -14.36 -16.59 8.80
CA ILE A 22 -13.23 -16.04 8.04
C ILE A 22 -13.61 -15.90 6.56
N LEU A 23 -14.20 -16.93 5.96
CA LEU A 23 -14.65 -16.91 4.56
C LEU A 23 -15.76 -15.87 4.33
N LEU A 24 -16.70 -15.72 5.25
CA LEU A 24 -17.76 -14.73 5.15
C LEU A 24 -17.20 -13.29 5.23
N ALA A 25 -16.30 -13.03 6.17
CA ALA A 25 -15.64 -11.73 6.29
C ALA A 25 -14.81 -11.41 5.03
N ALA A 26 -14.03 -12.37 4.53
CA ALA A 26 -13.27 -12.20 3.30
C ALA A 26 -14.18 -11.93 2.09
N GLY A 27 -15.27 -12.70 1.94
CA GLY A 27 -16.24 -12.52 0.87
C GLY A 27 -16.92 -11.14 0.90
N LEU A 28 -17.32 -10.66 2.09
CA LEU A 28 -17.93 -9.33 2.24
C LEU A 28 -16.95 -8.20 1.90
N VAL A 29 -15.70 -8.29 2.35
CA VAL A 29 -14.69 -7.27 2.04
C VAL A 29 -14.36 -7.25 0.55
N VAL A 30 -14.23 -8.42 -0.10
CA VAL A 30 -14.01 -8.50 -1.55
C VAL A 30 -15.20 -7.92 -2.33
N LEU A 31 -16.43 -8.28 -1.94
CA LEU A 31 -17.64 -7.74 -2.57
C LEU A 31 -17.72 -6.22 -2.41
N PHE A 32 -17.46 -5.71 -1.21
CA PHE A 32 -17.44 -4.27 -0.95
C PHE A 32 -16.35 -3.56 -1.76
N THR A 33 -15.15 -4.14 -1.82
CA THR A 33 -14.02 -3.58 -2.59
C THR A 33 -14.34 -3.54 -4.09
N PHE A 34 -14.98 -4.59 -4.62
CA PHE A 34 -15.43 -4.63 -6.01
C PHE A 34 -16.49 -3.55 -6.30
N LEU A 35 -17.53 -3.46 -5.46
CA LEU A 35 -18.58 -2.45 -5.61
C LEU A 35 -18.02 -1.03 -5.49
N PHE A 36 -17.13 -0.79 -4.54
CA PHE A 36 -16.44 0.50 -4.38
C PHE A 36 -15.61 0.84 -5.61
N SER A 37 -14.86 -0.14 -6.15
CA SER A 37 -14.04 0.08 -7.34
C SER A 37 -14.86 0.29 -8.62
N GLU A 38 -16.11 -0.18 -8.68
CA GLU A 38 -17.04 0.06 -9.79
C GLU A 38 -17.75 1.42 -9.67
N ILE A 39 -18.22 1.76 -8.47
CA ILE A 39 -18.98 2.99 -8.22
C ILE A 39 -18.08 4.23 -8.34
N PHE A 40 -16.83 4.15 -7.87
CA PHE A 40 -15.90 5.29 -7.82
C PHE A 40 -14.89 5.29 -8.97
N LYS A 41 -15.25 4.73 -10.14
CA LYS A 41 -14.38 4.80 -11.32
C LYS A 41 -14.18 6.27 -11.73
N PRO A 42 -12.92 6.76 -11.81
CA PRO A 42 -12.67 8.11 -12.29
C PRO A 42 -13.02 8.23 -13.77
N ASN A 43 -13.40 9.43 -14.20
CA ASN A 43 -13.62 9.70 -15.62
C ASN A 43 -12.35 9.38 -16.41
N PRO A 44 -12.46 8.67 -17.55
CA PRO A 44 -11.29 8.26 -18.32
C PRO A 44 -10.58 9.50 -18.88
N LEU A 45 -9.27 9.56 -18.68
CA LEU A 45 -8.37 10.56 -19.25
C LEU A 45 -7.53 9.88 -20.31
N TYR A 46 -7.53 10.45 -21.50
CA TYR A 46 -6.77 9.98 -22.65
C TYR A 46 -5.62 10.93 -22.92
N GLU A 47 -4.46 10.37 -23.26
CA GLU A 47 -3.25 11.12 -23.57
C GLU A 47 -2.83 10.83 -25.01
N ALA A 48 -2.57 11.88 -25.78
CA ALA A 48 -2.04 11.77 -27.14
C ALA A 48 -0.80 12.66 -27.28
N SER A 49 0.20 12.19 -28.02
CA SER A 49 1.46 12.93 -28.19
C SER A 49 1.87 13.05 -29.64
N ALA A 50 2.20 14.27 -30.07
CA ALA A 50 2.88 14.55 -31.34
C ALA A 50 4.38 14.79 -31.08
N ARG A 51 5.23 14.44 -32.05
CA ARG A 51 6.68 14.70 -31.98
C ARG A 51 7.09 15.66 -33.09
N VAL A 52 7.80 16.72 -32.71
CA VAL A 52 8.38 17.70 -33.62
C VAL A 52 9.89 17.73 -33.47
N LYS A 53 10.63 17.85 -34.56
CA LYS A 53 12.08 18.04 -34.59
C LYS A 53 12.37 19.50 -34.84
N PHE A 54 13.25 20.08 -34.03
CA PHE A 54 13.73 21.44 -34.20
C PHE A 54 15.20 21.44 -34.65
N ASP A 55 15.46 21.82 -35.90
CA ASP A 55 16.81 21.95 -36.43
C ASP A 55 17.12 23.43 -36.67
N ARG A 56 18.12 23.94 -35.94
CA ARG A 56 18.56 25.33 -36.06
C ARG A 56 19.31 25.52 -37.38
N THR A 57 18.86 26.48 -38.19
CA THR A 57 19.55 26.84 -39.42
C THR A 57 20.31 28.15 -39.19
N SER A 58 21.63 28.09 -38.98
CA SER A 58 22.43 29.32 -38.84
C SER A 58 22.60 29.99 -40.20
N THR A 59 22.01 31.17 -40.37
CA THR A 59 22.30 32.02 -41.53
C THR A 59 23.48 32.95 -41.21
N VAL A 60 24.28 33.31 -42.22
CA VAL A 60 25.44 34.21 -42.02
C VAL A 60 24.99 35.61 -41.57
N ALA A 61 23.81 36.05 -42.02
CA ALA A 61 23.17 37.28 -41.52
C ALA A 61 22.87 37.21 -40.01
N GLN A 62 22.45 36.05 -39.51
CA GLN A 62 22.23 35.84 -38.09
C GLN A 62 23.56 35.82 -37.31
N GLN A 63 24.64 35.27 -37.86
CA GLN A 63 25.97 35.39 -37.26
C GLN A 63 26.46 36.85 -37.19
N LEU A 64 26.16 37.67 -38.21
CA LEU A 64 26.48 39.11 -38.26
C LEU A 64 25.62 39.95 -37.29
N MET A 65 24.33 39.62 -37.15
CA MET A 65 23.45 40.25 -36.15
C MET A 65 23.77 39.80 -34.73
N GLU A 66 24.15 38.54 -34.53
CA GLU A 66 24.60 38.00 -33.23
C GLU A 66 25.91 38.65 -32.76
N THR A 67 26.71 39.21 -33.67
CA THR A 67 27.89 40.00 -33.30
C THR A 67 27.53 41.37 -32.73
N MET A 68 26.31 41.87 -32.99
CA MET A 68 25.84 43.19 -32.55
C MET A 68 24.74 43.14 -31.48
N SER A 69 24.00 42.04 -31.35
CA SER A 69 22.89 41.88 -30.40
C SER A 69 23.20 40.82 -29.34
N TYR A 70 23.43 41.28 -28.12
CA TYR A 70 23.83 40.47 -26.95
C TYR A 70 22.60 39.80 -26.31
N SER A 71 21.94 38.90 -27.01
CA SER A 71 20.82 38.13 -26.46
C SER A 71 20.56 36.89 -27.30
N ASN A 72 20.97 35.72 -26.79
CA ASN A 72 20.58 34.44 -27.36
C ASN A 72 20.03 33.54 -26.24
N ALA A 73 18.76 33.77 -25.88
CA ALA A 73 17.94 32.79 -25.17
C ALA A 73 17.25 31.91 -26.21
N ASN A 74 17.97 30.92 -26.75
CA ASN A 74 17.42 29.93 -27.68
C ASN A 74 18.05 28.57 -27.41
N ASP A 75 17.77 28.06 -26.21
CA ASP A 75 17.95 26.66 -25.87
C ASP A 75 16.68 25.89 -26.25
N LEU A 76 16.75 24.57 -26.43
CA LEU A 76 15.57 23.71 -26.65
C LEU A 76 14.52 23.90 -25.54
N ASN A 77 14.96 24.26 -24.33
CA ASN A 77 14.11 24.65 -23.21
C ASN A 77 13.30 25.94 -23.48
N SER A 78 13.85 26.90 -24.21
CA SER A 78 13.11 28.10 -24.64
C SER A 78 12.06 27.74 -25.68
N GLN A 79 12.32 26.74 -26.54
CA GLN A 79 11.35 26.25 -27.51
C GLN A 79 10.20 25.50 -26.85
N THR A 80 10.46 24.71 -25.80
CA THR A 80 9.40 24.02 -25.05
C THR A 80 8.42 25.00 -24.37
N GLU A 81 8.93 26.15 -23.90
CA GLU A 81 8.10 27.23 -23.36
C GLU A 81 7.39 28.01 -24.46
N PHE A 82 8.07 28.29 -25.59
CA PHE A 82 7.47 28.97 -26.73
C PHE A 82 6.27 28.22 -27.31
N ILE A 83 6.31 26.89 -27.35
CA ILE A 83 5.17 26.05 -27.77
C ILE A 83 3.95 26.29 -26.89
N ARG A 84 4.12 26.52 -25.58
CA ARG A 84 3.02 26.85 -24.64
C ARG A 84 2.70 28.35 -24.61
N GLY A 85 3.48 29.15 -25.35
CA GLY A 85 3.33 30.59 -25.43
C GLY A 85 2.04 31.01 -26.14
N PHE A 86 1.65 32.26 -25.86
CA PHE A 86 0.41 32.84 -26.38
C PHE A 86 0.22 32.72 -27.90
N PRO A 87 1.22 33.00 -28.78
CA PRO A 87 1.01 32.98 -30.23
C PRO A 87 0.60 31.60 -30.76
N VAL A 88 1.19 30.54 -30.18
CA VAL A 88 0.87 29.16 -30.57
C VAL A 88 -0.50 28.78 -29.99
N MET A 89 -0.72 29.02 -28.70
CA MET A 89 -1.98 28.64 -28.03
C MET A 89 -3.19 29.39 -28.58
N GLU A 90 -3.05 30.65 -28.98
CA GLU A 90 -4.14 31.43 -29.56
C GLU A 90 -4.64 30.78 -30.86
N ARG A 91 -3.71 30.35 -31.72
CA ARG A 91 -4.03 29.65 -32.98
C ARG A 91 -4.71 28.30 -32.72
N VAL A 92 -4.22 27.53 -31.76
CA VAL A 92 -4.84 26.25 -31.36
C VAL A 92 -6.23 26.49 -30.81
N ALA A 93 -6.42 27.49 -29.96
CA ALA A 93 -7.72 27.84 -29.39
C ALA A 93 -8.73 28.25 -30.48
N MET A 94 -8.29 28.94 -31.53
CA MET A 94 -9.13 29.25 -32.70
C MET A 94 -9.50 27.97 -33.48
N GLU A 95 -8.52 27.10 -33.74
CA GLU A 95 -8.71 25.86 -34.52
C GLU A 95 -9.63 24.86 -33.81
N LEU A 96 -9.56 24.80 -32.48
CA LEU A 96 -10.43 23.99 -31.63
C LEU A 96 -11.80 24.66 -31.36
N GLY A 97 -12.02 25.89 -31.84
CA GLY A 97 -13.27 26.63 -31.64
C GLY A 97 -13.50 27.12 -30.20
N LEU A 98 -12.45 27.20 -29.38
CA LEU A 98 -12.51 27.70 -27.99
C LEU A 98 -12.64 29.23 -27.93
N VAL A 99 -12.08 29.91 -28.94
CA VAL A 99 -12.17 31.35 -29.15
C VAL A 99 -12.53 31.68 -30.61
N PRO A 100 -13.27 32.78 -30.87
CA PRO A 100 -13.60 33.17 -32.24
C PRO A 100 -12.37 33.68 -33.00
N ALA A 101 -12.28 33.40 -34.31
CA ALA A 101 -11.14 33.79 -35.15
C ALA A 101 -11.14 35.29 -35.54
N ASN A 102 -12.33 35.90 -35.69
CA ASN A 102 -12.51 37.29 -36.13
C ASN A 102 -13.13 38.13 -35.01
N VAL A 103 -12.28 38.66 -34.13
CA VAL A 103 -12.70 39.44 -32.97
C VAL A 103 -12.01 40.80 -32.96
N ALA A 104 -12.70 41.83 -32.49
CA ALA A 104 -12.12 43.16 -32.30
C ALA A 104 -10.90 43.10 -31.35
N GLN A 105 -9.93 43.98 -31.57
CA GLN A 105 -8.68 44.04 -30.78
C GLN A 105 -8.94 44.12 -29.26
N ASP A 106 -10.05 44.77 -28.90
CA ASP A 106 -10.48 45.05 -27.53
C ASP A 106 -10.97 43.77 -26.84
N GLU A 107 -11.66 42.90 -27.59
CA GLU A 107 -12.19 41.63 -27.10
C GLU A 107 -11.09 40.57 -26.97
N LYS A 108 -10.05 40.62 -27.82
CA LYS A 108 -8.83 39.83 -27.66
C LYS A 108 -8.06 40.14 -26.36
N ARG A 109 -8.20 41.36 -25.84
CA ARG A 109 -7.61 41.80 -24.57
C ARG A 109 -8.51 41.49 -23.37
N SER A 110 -9.71 40.94 -23.58
CA SER A 110 -10.59 40.56 -22.47
C SER A 110 -9.96 39.45 -21.63
N ALA A 111 -10.15 39.52 -20.31
CA ALA A 111 -9.65 38.50 -19.39
C ALA A 111 -10.17 37.09 -19.75
N THR A 112 -11.41 36.99 -20.24
CA THR A 112 -12.02 35.73 -20.66
C THR A 112 -11.28 35.09 -21.83
N TYR A 113 -10.91 35.88 -22.85
CA TYR A 113 -10.17 35.39 -24.00
C TYR A 113 -8.75 34.95 -23.59
N LEU A 114 -8.04 35.81 -22.86
CA LEU A 114 -6.67 35.53 -22.41
C LEU A 114 -6.61 34.30 -21.50
N ASN A 115 -7.56 34.14 -20.57
CA ASN A 115 -7.60 32.99 -19.66
C ASN A 115 -7.87 31.68 -20.40
N LYS A 116 -8.73 31.67 -21.43
CA LYS A 116 -8.97 30.47 -22.26
C LYS A 116 -7.70 30.02 -22.97
N VAL A 117 -6.98 30.95 -23.58
CA VAL A 117 -5.72 30.68 -24.29
C VAL A 117 -4.62 30.24 -23.31
N TYR A 118 -4.52 30.90 -22.15
CA TYR A 118 -3.54 30.57 -21.13
C TYR A 118 -3.78 29.19 -20.51
N ASN A 119 -5.02 28.86 -20.15
CA ASN A 119 -5.38 27.56 -19.58
C ASN A 119 -5.07 26.42 -20.55
N LEU A 120 -5.33 26.60 -21.84
CA LEU A 120 -4.95 25.63 -22.87
C LEU A 120 -3.43 25.38 -22.84
N GLY A 121 -2.61 26.43 -22.72
CA GLY A 121 -1.15 26.28 -22.60
C GLY A 121 -0.68 25.51 -21.37
N GLN A 122 -1.43 25.58 -20.26
CA GLN A 122 -1.13 24.83 -19.03
C GLN A 122 -1.54 23.34 -19.13
N GLU A 123 -2.54 23.02 -19.94
CA GLU A 123 -2.97 21.64 -20.19
C GLU A 123 -2.01 20.88 -21.11
N ILE A 124 -1.21 21.59 -21.91
CA ILE A 124 -0.20 21.00 -22.80
C ILE A 124 1.11 20.76 -22.06
N LYS A 125 1.62 19.53 -22.15
CA LYS A 125 2.95 19.17 -21.68
C LYS A 125 3.92 19.11 -22.86
N THR A 126 5.05 19.77 -22.71
CA THR A 126 6.16 19.76 -23.68
C THR A 126 7.42 19.26 -23.00
N GLN A 127 8.09 18.29 -23.61
CA GLN A 127 9.32 17.72 -23.06
C GLN A 127 10.29 17.36 -24.18
N ARG A 128 11.58 17.63 -23.98
CA ARG A 128 12.65 17.16 -24.86
C ARG A 128 12.88 15.66 -24.68
N GLU A 129 13.00 14.92 -25.78
CA GLU A 129 13.32 13.49 -25.73
C GLU A 129 14.84 13.26 -25.63
N GLY A 130 15.36 13.10 -24.40
CA GLY A 130 16.79 12.88 -24.14
C GLY A 130 17.67 14.01 -24.65
N ASP A 131 18.84 13.68 -25.20
CA ASP A 131 19.76 14.64 -25.82
C ASP A 131 19.46 14.90 -27.31
N THR A 132 18.23 14.63 -27.76
CA THR A 132 17.85 14.84 -29.16
C THR A 132 17.24 16.23 -29.41
N ASN A 133 17.10 16.59 -30.68
CA ASN A 133 16.38 17.79 -31.13
C ASN A 133 14.85 17.58 -31.22
N ILE A 134 14.32 16.52 -30.59
CA ILE A 134 12.90 16.16 -30.68
C ILE A 134 12.18 16.65 -29.42
N ILE A 135 11.07 17.36 -29.64
CA ILE A 135 10.15 17.80 -28.61
C ILE A 135 8.87 16.97 -28.72
N ARG A 136 8.52 16.30 -27.62
CA ARG A 136 7.23 15.64 -27.45
C ARG A 136 6.21 16.65 -26.92
N ILE A 137 5.11 16.79 -27.63
CA ILE A 137 3.96 17.63 -27.29
C ILE A 137 2.82 16.69 -26.91
N THR A 138 2.40 16.73 -25.66
CA THR A 138 1.37 15.87 -25.09
C THR A 138 0.14 16.69 -24.72
N ALA A 139 -1.03 16.23 -25.17
CA ALA A 139 -2.33 16.77 -24.78
C ALA A 139 -3.15 15.69 -24.06
N THR A 140 -3.92 16.11 -23.05
CA THR A 140 -4.81 15.23 -22.29
C THR A 140 -6.27 15.67 -22.43
N SER A 141 -7.19 14.73 -22.64
CA SER A 141 -8.62 15.03 -22.72
C SER A 141 -9.48 13.87 -22.22
N GLY A 142 -10.72 14.16 -21.84
CA GLY A 142 -11.72 13.13 -21.51
C GLY A 142 -12.23 12.36 -22.73
N GLN A 143 -11.95 12.86 -23.94
CA GLN A 143 -12.29 12.21 -25.20
C GLN A 143 -11.00 11.89 -25.99
N PRO A 144 -10.84 10.66 -26.51
CA PRO A 144 -9.61 10.24 -27.18
C PRO A 144 -9.35 11.01 -28.48
N GLU A 145 -10.41 11.32 -29.25
CA GLU A 145 -10.32 12.12 -30.47
C GLU A 145 -9.88 13.55 -30.18
N MET A 146 -10.36 14.15 -29.09
CA MET A 146 -10.01 15.52 -28.73
C MET A 146 -8.54 15.64 -28.26
N ALA A 147 -8.02 14.62 -27.56
CA ALA A 147 -6.61 14.56 -27.18
C ALA A 147 -5.70 14.52 -28.42
N GLU A 148 -6.01 13.65 -29.39
CA GLU A 148 -5.26 13.53 -30.65
C GLU A 148 -5.30 14.83 -31.45
N LYS A 149 -6.50 15.36 -31.69
CA LYS A 149 -6.70 16.62 -32.41
C LYS A 149 -5.93 17.77 -31.76
N THR A 150 -6.01 17.91 -30.44
CA THR A 150 -5.32 18.98 -29.71
C THR A 150 -3.80 18.89 -29.87
N ALA A 151 -3.19 17.70 -29.68
CA ALA A 151 -1.75 17.53 -29.83
C ALA A 151 -1.28 17.84 -31.27
N ASN A 152 -2.05 17.41 -32.28
CA ASN A 152 -1.75 17.69 -33.68
C ASN A 152 -1.93 19.17 -34.04
N SER A 153 -2.98 19.84 -33.56
CA SER A 153 -3.16 21.28 -33.74
C SER A 153 -2.02 22.09 -33.11
N VAL A 154 -1.55 21.71 -31.91
CA VAL A 154 -0.39 22.37 -31.28
C VAL A 154 0.89 22.21 -32.10
N ALA A 155 1.18 20.99 -32.58
CA ALA A 155 2.35 20.74 -33.42
C ALA A 155 2.31 21.56 -34.73
N ASN A 156 1.14 21.62 -35.38
CA ASN A 156 0.94 22.42 -36.60
C ASN A 156 1.04 23.93 -36.34
N ALA A 157 0.45 24.40 -35.24
CA ALA A 157 0.50 25.80 -34.85
C ALA A 157 1.94 26.25 -34.53
N TYR A 158 2.71 25.42 -33.81
CA TYR A 158 4.11 25.70 -33.53
C TYR A 158 4.95 25.79 -34.81
N ARG A 159 4.81 24.83 -35.72
CA ARG A 159 5.47 24.87 -37.02
C ARG A 159 5.13 26.16 -37.77
N PHE A 160 3.85 26.52 -37.82
CA PHE A 160 3.40 27.72 -38.52
C PHE A 160 3.98 29.01 -37.91
N GLU A 161 3.86 29.18 -36.59
CA GLU A 161 4.36 30.37 -35.91
C GLU A 161 5.90 30.48 -36.00
N ASN A 162 6.60 29.35 -36.01
CA ASN A 162 8.05 29.33 -36.22
C ASN A 162 8.41 29.83 -37.63
N ILE A 163 7.78 29.28 -38.68
CA ILE A 163 7.98 29.71 -40.07
C ILE A 163 7.68 31.21 -40.23
N MET A 164 6.57 31.69 -39.67
CA MET A 164 6.20 33.11 -39.78
C MET A 164 7.19 34.04 -39.07
N THR A 165 7.62 33.67 -37.86
CA THR A 165 8.59 34.45 -37.09
C THR A 165 9.95 34.48 -37.79
N ARG A 166 10.40 33.35 -38.34
CA ARG A 166 11.65 33.26 -39.10
C ARG A 166 11.61 34.05 -40.40
N ASN A 167 10.54 33.93 -41.17
CA ASN A 167 10.38 34.70 -42.39
C ASN A 167 10.34 36.21 -42.12
N ARG A 168 9.70 36.66 -41.03
CA ARG A 168 9.72 38.08 -40.63
C ARG A 168 11.14 38.58 -40.37
N LEU A 169 11.92 37.84 -39.59
CA LEU A 169 13.32 38.19 -39.29
C LEU A 169 14.19 38.26 -40.55
N VAL A 170 13.99 37.32 -41.50
CA VAL A 170 14.72 37.31 -42.77
C VAL A 170 14.34 38.54 -43.62
N MET A 171 13.07 38.90 -43.70
CA MET A 171 12.62 40.09 -44.42
C MET A 171 13.16 41.40 -43.81
N GLU A 172 13.15 41.52 -42.49
CA GLU A 172 13.74 42.68 -41.79
C GLU A 172 15.25 42.78 -42.03
N SER A 173 15.95 41.64 -42.00
CA SER A 173 17.39 41.57 -42.31
C SER A 173 17.68 41.95 -43.76
N GLN A 174 16.85 41.49 -44.71
CA GLN A 174 16.97 41.84 -46.11
C GLN A 174 16.80 43.36 -46.31
N ARG A 175 15.78 43.96 -45.69
CA ARG A 175 15.54 45.42 -45.77
C ARG A 175 16.72 46.21 -45.22
N PHE A 176 17.28 45.80 -44.10
CA PHE A 176 18.48 46.44 -43.53
C PHE A 176 19.68 46.39 -44.49
N VAL A 177 19.93 45.24 -45.13
CA VAL A 177 21.02 45.09 -46.11
C VAL A 177 20.77 45.94 -47.36
N GLU A 178 19.52 46.04 -47.83
CA GLU A 178 19.15 46.91 -48.96
C GLU A 178 19.43 48.40 -48.66
N GLU A 179 19.07 48.87 -47.46
CA GLU A 179 19.35 50.23 -47.01
C GLU A 179 20.87 50.52 -46.95
N GLN A 180 21.66 49.58 -46.43
CA GLN A 180 23.12 49.70 -46.36
C GLN A 180 23.80 49.62 -47.73
N LEU A 181 23.24 48.86 -48.68
CA LEU A 181 23.72 48.81 -50.06
C LEU A 181 23.58 50.17 -50.74
N ALA A 182 22.42 50.82 -50.61
CA ALA A 182 22.19 52.15 -51.18
C ALA A 182 23.17 53.19 -50.62
N GLU A 183 23.46 53.12 -49.32
CA GLU A 183 24.45 53.98 -48.66
C GLU A 183 25.87 53.75 -49.21
N LEU A 184 26.30 52.49 -49.34
CA LEU A 184 27.62 52.14 -49.88
C LEU A 184 27.78 52.51 -51.36
N GLU A 185 26.72 52.37 -52.17
CA GLU A 185 26.73 52.82 -53.57
C GLU A 185 26.97 54.33 -53.67
N GLN A 186 26.33 55.12 -52.81
CA GLN A 186 26.57 56.57 -52.74
C GLN A 186 28.01 56.88 -52.28
N GLN A 187 28.53 56.17 -51.27
CA GLN A 187 29.90 56.34 -50.80
C GLN A 187 30.95 55.97 -51.86
N LEU A 188 30.69 54.93 -52.66
CA LEU A 188 31.55 54.55 -53.78
C LEU A 188 31.53 55.62 -54.87
N ASN A 189 30.35 56.09 -55.29
CA ASN A 189 30.23 57.16 -56.28
C ASN A 189 30.99 58.42 -55.85
N ASN A 190 30.81 58.85 -54.59
CA ASN A 190 31.53 60.00 -54.04
C ASN A 190 33.06 59.79 -54.05
N ALA A 191 33.54 58.57 -53.75
CA ALA A 191 34.96 58.23 -53.77
C ALA A 191 35.52 58.20 -55.21
N GLU A 192 34.75 57.68 -56.17
CA GLU A 192 35.11 57.66 -57.59
C GLU A 192 35.14 59.06 -58.18
N GLU A 193 34.16 59.91 -57.85
CA GLU A 193 34.14 61.32 -58.24
C GLU A 193 35.33 62.08 -57.64
N ALA A 194 35.66 61.86 -56.36
CA ALA A 194 36.83 62.46 -55.73
C ALA A 194 38.13 62.04 -56.43
N LEU A 195 38.27 60.76 -56.79
CA LEU A 195 39.40 60.25 -57.57
C LEU A 195 39.45 60.85 -58.98
N ARG A 196 38.31 60.97 -59.66
CA ARG A 196 38.19 61.56 -61.00
C ARG A 196 38.56 63.03 -60.99
N ALA A 197 37.98 63.81 -60.09
CA ALA A 197 38.27 65.24 -59.91
C ALA A 197 39.72 65.50 -59.49
N PHE A 198 40.36 64.55 -58.80
CA PHE A 198 41.78 64.59 -58.52
C PHE A 198 42.62 64.36 -59.79
N ARG A 199 42.32 63.31 -60.57
CA ARG A 199 42.99 63.01 -61.85
C ARG A 199 42.86 64.14 -62.88
N GLU A 200 41.73 64.82 -62.92
CA GLU A 200 41.49 65.97 -63.81
C GLU A 200 42.30 67.21 -63.41
N ARG A 201 42.54 67.43 -62.11
CA ARG A 201 43.31 68.59 -61.61
C ARG A 201 44.83 68.42 -61.72
N GLU A 202 45.35 67.26 -61.35
CA GLU A 202 46.78 67.01 -61.21
C GLU A 202 47.39 66.24 -62.41
N GLY A 203 46.56 65.77 -63.36
CA GLY A 203 46.99 65.00 -64.53
C GLY A 203 47.32 63.53 -64.23
N GLN A 204 47.99 62.85 -65.19
CA GLN A 204 48.44 61.47 -64.99
C GLN A 204 49.69 61.41 -64.10
N VAL A 205 49.47 61.23 -62.81
CA VAL A 205 50.54 60.99 -61.83
C VAL A 205 50.75 59.48 -61.72
N PHE A 206 51.87 58.98 -62.26
CA PHE A 206 52.26 57.57 -62.13
C PHE A 206 53.19 57.39 -60.93
N LEU A 207 52.90 56.43 -60.07
CA LEU A 207 53.88 55.89 -59.13
C LEU A 207 54.97 55.18 -59.94
N THR A 208 56.24 55.46 -59.65
CA THR A 208 57.34 54.62 -60.16
C THR A 208 57.21 53.21 -59.62
N ASP A 209 57.76 52.20 -60.30
CA ASP A 209 57.71 50.80 -59.82
C ASP A 209 58.30 50.66 -58.41
N GLU A 210 59.32 51.45 -58.09
CA GLU A 210 59.90 51.54 -56.75
C GLU A 210 58.91 52.12 -55.72
N ALA A 211 58.17 53.18 -56.07
CA ALA A 211 57.17 53.78 -55.19
C ALA A 211 55.96 52.85 -54.97
N ARG A 212 55.57 52.10 -56.00
CA ARG A 212 54.51 51.10 -55.93
C ARG A 212 54.89 49.95 -55.00
N ALA A 213 56.12 49.42 -55.13
CA ALA A 213 56.64 48.37 -54.26
C ALA A 213 56.82 48.85 -52.80
N ALA A 214 57.31 50.08 -52.59
CA ALA A 214 57.42 50.68 -51.27
C ALA A 214 56.04 50.91 -50.61
N LEU A 215 55.05 51.34 -51.37
CA LEU A 215 53.67 51.47 -50.91
C LEU A 215 53.05 50.11 -50.59
N GLU A 216 53.21 49.11 -51.46
CA GLU A 216 52.66 47.77 -51.24
C GLU A 216 53.24 47.13 -49.97
N THR A 217 54.56 47.21 -49.79
CA THR A 217 55.21 46.76 -48.57
C THR A 217 54.75 47.54 -47.33
N PHE A 218 54.60 48.87 -47.43
CA PHE A 218 54.00 49.68 -46.37
C PHE A 218 52.58 49.23 -46.03
N THR A 219 51.71 49.00 -47.03
CA THR A 219 50.33 48.54 -46.80
C THR A 219 50.28 47.18 -46.14
N LYS A 220 51.16 46.27 -46.54
CA LYS A 220 51.27 44.93 -45.96
C LYS A 220 51.76 44.97 -44.52
N LEU A 221 52.74 45.84 -44.23
CA LEU A 221 53.22 46.06 -42.87
C LEU A 221 52.16 46.75 -42.00
N GLU A 222 51.39 47.69 -42.55
CA GLU A 222 50.27 48.36 -41.90
C GLU A 222 49.13 47.36 -41.58
N GLU A 223 48.80 46.48 -42.52
CA GLU A 223 47.83 45.39 -42.31
C GLU A 223 48.29 44.42 -41.22
N GLN A 224 49.53 43.93 -41.30
CA GLN A 224 50.11 43.05 -40.27
C GLN A 224 50.18 43.73 -38.90
N HIS A 225 50.54 45.01 -38.85
CA HIS A 225 50.53 45.79 -37.63
C HIS A 225 49.11 45.88 -37.06
N ASN A 226 48.12 46.28 -37.86
CA ASN A 226 46.73 46.40 -37.42
C ASN A 226 46.15 45.06 -36.96
N GLU A 227 46.51 43.96 -37.62
CA GLU A 227 46.13 42.61 -37.19
C GLU A 227 46.71 42.28 -35.80
N VAL A 228 48.00 42.53 -35.58
CA VAL A 228 48.66 42.30 -34.29
C VAL A 228 48.10 43.22 -33.21
N THR A 229 47.85 44.50 -33.50
CA THR A 229 47.23 45.45 -32.56
C THR A 229 45.82 44.98 -32.16
N ARG A 230 45.00 44.50 -33.12
CA ARG A 230 43.68 43.95 -32.82
C ARG A 230 43.77 42.72 -31.92
N LYS A 231 44.68 41.78 -32.23
CA LYS A 231 44.92 40.57 -31.41
C LYS A 231 45.43 40.92 -30.01
N ARG A 232 46.32 41.91 -29.88
CA ARG A 232 46.80 42.41 -28.58
C ARG A 232 45.66 43.02 -27.76
N ALA A 233 44.86 43.90 -28.37
CA ALA A 233 43.71 44.52 -27.70
C ALA A 233 42.67 43.49 -27.24
N GLU A 234 42.45 42.43 -28.02
CA GLU A 234 41.62 41.30 -27.63
C GLU A 234 42.22 40.53 -26.42
N GLY A 235 43.51 40.20 -26.45
CA GLY A 235 44.17 39.55 -25.31
C GLY A 235 44.20 40.42 -24.04
N GLU A 236 44.32 41.75 -24.17
CA GLU A 236 44.19 42.69 -23.04
C GLU A 236 42.77 42.69 -22.45
N ARG A 237 41.74 42.62 -23.30
CA ARG A 237 40.35 42.43 -22.85
C ARG A 237 40.20 41.10 -22.11
N GLN A 238 40.75 40.00 -22.63
CA GLN A 238 40.72 38.70 -21.98
C GLN A 238 41.35 38.74 -20.57
N ILE A 239 42.51 39.40 -20.42
CA ILE A 239 43.12 39.62 -19.10
C ILE A 239 42.21 40.46 -18.20
N SER A 240 41.58 41.50 -18.72
CA SER A 240 40.68 42.35 -17.93
C SER A 240 39.46 41.58 -17.42
N VAL A 241 38.95 40.63 -18.20
CA VAL A 241 37.84 39.73 -17.82
C VAL A 241 38.31 38.73 -16.76
N LEU A 242 39.47 38.08 -16.96
CA LEU A 242 40.02 37.12 -16.00
C LEU A 242 40.37 37.72 -14.63
N LYS A 243 40.67 39.02 -14.57
CA LYS A 243 40.94 39.75 -13.32
C LYS A 243 39.68 40.15 -12.54
N ARG A 244 38.51 40.18 -13.17
CA ARG A 244 37.25 40.57 -12.50
C ARG A 244 36.69 39.35 -11.75
N THR A 245 36.88 39.31 -10.44
CA THR A 245 36.40 38.23 -9.55
C THR A 245 34.89 38.02 -9.63
N ASP A 246 34.11 39.09 -9.85
CA ASP A 246 32.64 39.08 -9.81
C ASP A 246 31.96 38.89 -11.18
N ALA A 247 32.70 38.92 -12.29
CA ALA A 247 32.14 38.84 -13.64
C ALA A 247 31.72 37.42 -14.06
N VAL A 248 31.96 36.42 -13.20
CA VAL A 248 31.80 34.98 -13.49
C VAL A 248 30.48 34.41 -12.91
N ILE A 249 29.55 35.28 -12.48
CA ILE A 249 28.26 34.89 -11.90
C ILE A 249 27.14 34.74 -12.97
N GLY A 250 27.42 35.05 -14.25
CA GLY A 250 26.51 34.74 -15.37
C GLY A 250 27.06 33.64 -16.28
N ASN A 251 26.20 33.04 -17.10
CA ASN A 251 26.47 32.05 -18.18
C ASN A 251 27.51 32.50 -19.26
N GLN A 252 28.38 33.45 -18.95
CA GLN A 252 29.30 34.15 -19.84
C GLN A 252 30.67 33.46 -19.97
N THR A 253 30.88 32.29 -19.39
CA THR A 253 32.21 31.64 -19.33
C THR A 253 32.61 30.92 -20.62
N GLY A 254 31.64 30.58 -21.49
CA GLY A 254 31.90 29.75 -22.66
C GLY A 254 32.69 30.39 -23.80
N ARG A 255 32.92 31.71 -23.81
CA ARG A 255 33.57 32.40 -24.94
C ARG A 255 34.52 33.52 -24.53
N ILE A 256 35.24 33.37 -23.41
CA ILE A 256 36.34 34.28 -23.08
C ILE A 256 37.44 34.20 -24.16
N PHE A 257 37.58 33.04 -24.81
CA PHE A 257 38.57 32.79 -25.85
C PHE A 257 37.88 32.52 -27.18
N THR A 258 38.06 33.43 -28.14
CA THR A 258 37.84 33.21 -29.57
C THR A 258 38.96 32.32 -30.10
N GLU A 259 38.67 31.54 -31.15
CA GLU A 259 39.54 30.51 -31.75
C GLU A 259 40.98 30.99 -31.98
N GLU A 260 41.87 30.70 -31.03
CA GLU A 260 43.31 30.92 -31.18
C GLU A 260 44.08 29.61 -30.97
N GLN A 261 45.10 29.39 -31.80
CA GLN A 261 45.94 28.19 -31.88
C GLN A 261 46.81 27.88 -30.63
N ASN A 262 46.49 28.43 -29.45
CA ASN A 262 47.20 28.07 -28.22
C ASN A 262 46.45 26.94 -27.49
N ALA A 263 46.85 25.70 -27.79
CA ALA A 263 46.28 24.48 -27.22
C ALA A 263 46.25 24.50 -25.68
N LEU A 264 47.23 25.14 -25.02
CA LEU A 264 47.29 25.23 -23.57
C LEU A 264 46.17 26.09 -22.98
N LEU A 265 45.89 27.25 -23.60
CA LEU A 265 44.78 28.11 -23.16
C LEU A 265 43.42 27.44 -23.33
N THR A 266 43.25 26.65 -24.40
CA THR A 266 42.04 25.84 -24.60
C THR A 266 41.86 24.80 -23.49
N ILE A 267 42.93 24.09 -23.14
CA ILE A 267 42.92 23.09 -22.06
C ILE A 267 42.61 23.75 -20.71
N LEU A 268 43.27 24.87 -20.40
CA LEU A 268 43.04 25.60 -19.16
C LEU A 268 41.62 26.18 -19.08
N ASN A 269 41.07 26.65 -20.20
CA ASN A 269 39.69 27.13 -20.27
C ASN A 269 38.69 26.01 -20.02
N GLN A 270 38.89 24.83 -20.61
CA GLN A 270 38.03 23.66 -20.32
C GLN A 270 38.10 23.28 -18.83
N ARG A 271 39.31 23.18 -18.28
CA ARG A 271 39.50 22.90 -16.85
C ARG A 271 38.83 23.95 -15.95
N LEU A 272 38.86 25.22 -16.33
CA LEU A 272 38.18 26.29 -15.61
C LEU A 272 36.65 26.12 -15.65
N LEU A 273 36.09 25.75 -16.80
CA LEU A 273 34.66 25.50 -16.97
C LEU A 273 34.19 24.33 -16.10
N ASP A 274 34.92 23.23 -16.10
CA ASP A 274 34.64 22.05 -15.28
C ASP A 274 34.61 22.42 -13.78
N LEU A 275 35.64 23.13 -13.30
CA LEU A 275 35.73 23.55 -11.90
C LEU A 275 34.61 24.52 -11.51
N LEU A 276 34.18 25.41 -12.41
CA LEU A 276 33.07 26.34 -12.19
C LEU A 276 31.72 25.63 -12.14
N GLN A 277 31.52 24.62 -12.99
CA GLN A 277 30.32 23.78 -12.97
C GLN A 277 30.22 23.02 -11.64
N GLU A 278 31.30 22.37 -11.21
CA GLU A 278 31.37 21.68 -9.92
C GLU A 278 31.07 22.63 -8.75
N ARG A 279 31.65 23.84 -8.75
CA ARG A 279 31.35 24.87 -7.74
C ARG A 279 29.88 25.26 -7.74
N ASN A 280 29.28 25.48 -8.92
CA ASN A 280 27.88 25.86 -9.03
C ASN A 280 26.95 24.74 -8.53
N THR A 281 27.30 23.47 -8.75
CA THR A 281 26.59 22.33 -8.16
C THR A 281 26.69 22.33 -6.63
N LEU A 282 27.88 22.61 -6.07
CA LEU A 282 28.04 22.72 -4.62
C LEU A 282 27.21 23.87 -4.04
N LEU A 283 27.11 25.00 -4.73
CA LEU A 283 26.33 26.17 -4.30
C LEU A 283 24.80 25.94 -4.28
N ILE A 284 24.30 24.87 -4.88
CA ILE A 284 22.89 24.46 -4.74
C ILE A 284 22.59 24.07 -3.29
N ASN A 285 23.55 23.44 -2.62
CA ASN A 285 23.36 22.84 -1.30
C ASN A 285 24.17 23.53 -0.19
N TYR A 286 25.20 24.30 -0.54
CA TYR A 286 26.15 24.91 0.38
C TYR A 286 26.28 26.42 0.17
N THR A 287 26.59 27.16 1.23
CA THR A 287 26.90 28.59 1.15
C THR A 287 28.30 28.84 0.61
N THR A 288 28.58 30.08 0.20
CA THR A 288 29.89 30.52 -0.33
C THR A 288 31.05 30.30 0.63
N ASP A 289 30.79 30.25 1.94
CA ASP A 289 31.80 30.08 2.99
C ASP A 289 32.07 28.62 3.37
N HIS A 290 31.37 27.67 2.73
CA HIS A 290 31.53 26.25 3.05
C HIS A 290 32.93 25.74 2.64
N PRO A 291 33.61 24.90 3.44
CA PRO A 291 34.98 24.44 3.17
C PRO A 291 35.19 23.84 1.77
N GLN A 292 34.21 23.07 1.28
CA GLN A 292 34.27 22.47 -0.07
C GLN A 292 34.14 23.51 -1.19
N VAL A 293 33.36 24.57 -0.97
CA VAL A 293 33.22 25.66 -1.94
C VAL A 293 34.50 26.50 -1.96
N LEU A 294 35.11 26.74 -0.79
CA LEU A 294 36.39 27.44 -0.67
C LEU A 294 37.55 26.65 -1.30
N GLU A 295 37.60 25.33 -1.14
CA GLU A 295 38.58 24.48 -1.81
C GLU A 295 38.46 24.59 -3.34
N GLN A 296 37.23 24.52 -3.84
CA GLN A 296 36.96 24.65 -5.27
C GLN A 296 37.30 26.04 -5.80
N GLN A 297 37.01 27.08 -5.02
CA GLN A 297 37.37 28.45 -5.35
C GLN A 297 38.89 28.63 -5.46
N LYS A 298 39.68 28.01 -4.57
CA LYS A 298 41.15 28.00 -4.68
C LYS A 298 41.64 27.33 -5.97
N LYS A 299 41.03 26.21 -6.38
CA LYS A 299 41.37 25.54 -7.65
C LYS A 299 41.08 26.43 -8.86
N ILE A 300 39.94 27.11 -8.84
CA ILE A 300 39.55 28.10 -9.87
C ILE A 300 40.57 29.24 -9.93
N ASP A 301 40.98 29.79 -8.78
CA ASP A 301 41.92 30.91 -8.74
C ASP A 301 43.32 30.51 -9.22
N ASN A 302 43.76 29.28 -8.96
CA ASN A 302 45.01 28.75 -9.50
C ASN A 302 44.98 28.65 -11.03
N VAL A 303 43.92 28.09 -11.61
CA VAL A 303 43.78 27.98 -13.08
C VAL A 303 43.72 29.36 -13.72
N ARG A 304 43.00 30.32 -13.10
CA ARG A 304 42.99 31.72 -13.55
C ARG A 304 44.39 32.34 -13.53
N ALA A 305 45.17 32.08 -12.49
CA ALA A 305 46.55 32.58 -12.40
C ALA A 305 47.45 32.01 -13.50
N GLU A 306 47.33 30.71 -13.81
CA GLU A 306 48.03 30.05 -14.93
C GLU A 306 47.65 30.68 -16.28
N MET A 307 46.35 30.89 -16.52
CA MET A 307 45.86 31.53 -17.75
C MET A 307 46.35 32.98 -17.89
N LEU A 308 46.37 33.73 -16.78
CA LEU A 308 46.90 35.10 -16.77
C LEU A 308 48.39 35.15 -17.07
N LEU A 309 49.17 34.16 -16.61
CA LEU A 309 50.60 34.08 -16.89
C LEU A 309 50.86 33.84 -18.38
N GLU A 310 50.16 32.86 -18.96
CA GLU A 310 50.27 32.49 -20.36
C GLU A 310 49.85 33.64 -21.29
N LEU A 311 48.72 34.30 -20.98
CA LEU A 311 48.27 35.46 -21.75
C LEU A 311 49.24 36.63 -21.68
N ARG A 312 49.84 36.89 -20.52
CA ARG A 312 50.86 37.95 -20.39
C ARG A 312 52.10 37.65 -21.21
N ALA A 313 52.58 36.40 -21.22
CA ALA A 313 53.72 36.00 -22.03
C ALA A 313 53.42 36.17 -23.54
N LYS A 314 52.22 35.79 -23.95
CA LYS A 314 51.74 35.98 -25.33
C LYS A 314 51.61 37.46 -25.70
N LEU A 315 50.98 38.27 -24.86
CA LEU A 315 50.84 39.71 -25.09
C LEU A 315 52.19 40.42 -25.18
N LYS A 316 53.16 40.03 -24.35
CA LYS A 316 54.53 40.54 -24.45
C LYS A 316 55.15 40.22 -25.81
N THR A 317 55.00 38.98 -26.27
CA THR A 317 55.49 38.56 -27.60
C THR A 317 54.81 39.35 -28.72
N MET A 318 53.50 39.58 -28.62
CA MET A 318 52.75 40.40 -29.57
C MET A 318 53.17 41.86 -29.53
N GLN A 319 53.45 42.41 -28.34
CA GLN A 319 53.93 43.77 -28.16
C GLN A 319 55.32 43.95 -28.78
N ASP A 320 56.24 43.01 -28.57
CA ASP A 320 57.57 43.02 -29.20
C ASP A 320 57.48 42.90 -30.74
N ARG A 321 56.48 42.14 -31.23
CA ARG A 321 56.20 42.04 -32.66
C ARG A 321 55.58 43.32 -33.22
N GLU A 322 54.66 43.95 -32.48
CA GLU A 322 54.03 45.22 -32.84
C GLU A 322 55.07 46.33 -32.94
N THR A 323 55.99 46.46 -31.99
CA THR A 323 57.08 47.44 -32.04
C THR A 323 58.00 47.20 -33.24
N THR A 324 58.37 45.94 -33.50
CA THR A 324 59.18 45.60 -34.68
C THR A 324 58.47 45.96 -36.00
N LEU A 325 57.18 45.66 -36.10
CA LEU A 325 56.37 46.00 -37.28
C LEU A 325 56.17 47.52 -37.41
N LEU A 326 56.02 48.23 -36.30
CA LEU A 326 55.94 49.69 -36.26
C LEU A 326 57.22 50.33 -36.79
N ASP A 327 58.38 49.86 -36.34
CA ASP A 327 59.69 50.36 -36.79
C ASP A 327 59.91 50.09 -38.28
N GLN A 328 59.57 48.89 -38.75
CA GLN A 328 59.60 48.55 -40.18
C GLN A 328 58.65 49.41 -40.98
N ARG A 329 57.39 49.56 -40.53
CA ARG A 329 56.39 50.42 -41.16
C ARG A 329 56.89 51.86 -41.25
N ASP A 330 57.47 52.40 -40.18
CA ASP A 330 57.93 53.79 -40.12
C ASP A 330 59.18 54.02 -40.98
N HIS A 331 60.05 53.02 -41.13
CA HIS A 331 61.14 53.04 -42.11
C HIS A 331 60.61 53.23 -43.54
N TYR A 332 59.61 52.43 -43.94
CA TYR A 332 58.98 52.56 -45.26
C TYR A 332 58.09 53.80 -45.37
N ARG A 333 57.48 54.28 -44.28
CA ARG A 333 56.73 55.54 -44.21
C ARG A 333 57.60 56.76 -44.51
N ASN A 334 58.80 56.80 -43.97
CA ASN A 334 59.73 57.91 -44.22
C ASN A 334 60.23 57.92 -45.67
N ARG A 335 60.41 56.73 -46.28
CA ARG A 335 60.68 56.59 -47.72
C ARG A 335 59.47 56.98 -48.57
N TYR A 336 58.26 56.71 -48.06
CA TYR A 336 56.99 57.11 -48.66
C TYR A 336 56.77 58.64 -48.67
N LEU A 337 57.19 59.35 -47.61
CA LEU A 337 57.10 60.82 -47.53
C LEU A 337 58.03 61.56 -48.51
N GLN A 338 58.97 60.86 -49.15
CA GLN A 338 59.83 61.42 -50.20
C GLN A 338 59.16 61.44 -51.58
N PHE A 339 57.99 60.80 -51.73
CA PHE A 339 57.24 60.81 -52.99
C PHE A 339 56.44 62.11 -53.18
N PRO A 340 56.14 62.50 -54.43
CA PRO A 340 55.30 63.67 -54.69
C PRO A 340 53.94 63.56 -53.98
N ARG A 341 53.53 64.62 -53.27
CA ARG A 341 52.27 64.66 -52.49
C ARG A 341 51.04 64.26 -53.32
N ALA A 342 51.05 64.57 -54.62
CA ALA A 342 49.97 64.19 -55.53
C ALA A 342 49.84 62.67 -55.74
N ALA A 343 50.95 61.92 -55.78
CA ALA A 343 50.92 60.46 -55.93
C ALA A 343 50.38 59.75 -54.67
N ILE A 344 50.64 60.33 -53.50
CA ILE A 344 50.15 59.87 -52.19
C ILE A 344 48.63 60.04 -52.09
N GLU A 345 48.12 61.24 -52.40
CA GLU A 345 46.67 61.50 -52.38
C GLU A 345 45.93 60.64 -53.43
N MET A 346 46.51 60.44 -54.61
CA MET A 346 45.96 59.52 -55.61
C MET A 346 45.82 58.10 -55.07
N SER A 347 46.86 57.55 -54.45
CA SER A 347 46.82 56.20 -53.86
C SER A 347 45.77 56.06 -52.75
N ARG A 348 45.61 57.10 -51.93
CA ARG A 348 44.58 57.15 -50.88
C ARG A 348 43.18 57.10 -51.49
N LEU A 349 42.93 57.90 -52.52
CA LEU A 349 41.64 57.92 -53.22
C LEU A 349 41.37 56.59 -53.95
N GLU A 350 42.37 55.99 -54.61
CA GLU A 350 42.26 54.65 -55.21
C GLU A 350 41.97 53.57 -54.18
N ARG A 351 42.60 53.64 -53.00
CA ARG A 351 42.29 52.72 -51.89
C ARG A 351 40.86 52.90 -51.40
N ASN A 352 40.39 54.14 -51.23
CA ASN A 352 39.02 54.40 -50.79
C ASN A 352 37.99 53.85 -51.79
N VAL A 353 38.21 54.04 -53.10
CA VAL A 353 37.39 53.41 -54.14
C VAL A 353 37.42 51.90 -54.03
N LYS A 354 38.61 51.30 -53.91
CA LYS A 354 38.77 49.84 -53.79
C LYS A 354 38.05 49.27 -52.56
N VAL A 355 38.22 49.89 -51.39
CA VAL A 355 37.57 49.46 -50.14
C VAL A 355 36.05 49.53 -50.28
N ASN A 356 35.51 50.63 -50.79
CA ASN A 356 34.07 50.78 -50.98
C ASN A 356 33.53 49.80 -52.02
N ALA A 357 34.27 49.53 -53.10
CA ALA A 357 33.91 48.54 -54.11
C ALA A 357 33.92 47.10 -53.55
N ASP A 358 34.94 46.73 -52.77
CA ASP A 358 35.07 45.42 -52.14
C ASP A 358 33.96 45.20 -51.09
N LEU A 359 33.64 46.23 -50.28
CA LEU A 359 32.53 46.21 -49.33
C LEU A 359 31.18 46.08 -50.04
N LEU A 360 30.97 46.85 -51.10
CA LEU A 360 29.76 46.79 -51.91
C LEU A 360 29.59 45.40 -52.54
N ALA A 361 30.65 44.83 -53.12
CA ALA A 361 30.62 43.48 -53.70
C ALA A 361 30.30 42.42 -52.64
N THR A 362 30.91 42.51 -51.46
CA THR A 362 30.64 41.62 -50.32
C THR A 362 29.18 41.71 -49.88
N LEU A 363 28.66 42.93 -49.70
CA LEU A 363 27.30 43.16 -49.24
C LEU A 363 26.27 42.76 -50.31
N LYS A 364 26.55 42.96 -51.61
CA LYS A 364 25.72 42.46 -52.73
C LYS A 364 25.66 40.94 -52.74
N GLY A 365 26.79 40.26 -52.53
CA GLY A 365 26.84 38.81 -52.37
C GLY A 365 25.98 38.33 -51.20
N LYS A 366 26.01 39.05 -50.07
CA LYS A 366 25.17 38.74 -48.90
C LYS A 366 23.69 39.02 -49.12
N HIS A 367 23.36 40.08 -49.85
CA HIS A 367 22.00 40.37 -50.24
C HIS A 367 21.41 39.26 -51.12
N GLN A 368 22.18 38.79 -52.11
CA GLN A 368 21.78 37.66 -52.96
C GLN A 368 21.57 36.37 -52.15
N GLU A 369 22.45 36.09 -51.18
CA GLU A 369 22.30 34.94 -50.28
C GLU A 369 20.98 35.02 -49.47
N LEU A 370 20.63 36.21 -48.98
CA LEU A 370 19.37 36.45 -48.26
C LEU A 370 18.14 36.29 -49.16
N GLN A 371 18.19 36.75 -50.41
CA GLN A 371 17.10 36.56 -51.37
C GLN A 371 16.86 35.08 -51.71
N ILE A 372 17.92 34.29 -51.86
CA ILE A 372 17.80 32.84 -52.10
C ILE A 372 17.17 32.16 -50.88
N LYS A 373 17.61 32.51 -49.67
CA LYS A 373 17.11 31.92 -48.42
C LYS A 373 15.66 32.33 -48.09
N SER A 374 15.25 33.55 -48.44
CA SER A 374 13.86 33.98 -48.25
C SER A 374 12.89 33.26 -49.20
N ALA A 375 13.36 32.89 -50.40
CA ALA A 375 12.59 32.09 -51.35
C ALA A 375 12.41 30.62 -50.91
N GLU A 376 13.36 30.07 -50.14
CA GLU A 376 13.35 28.67 -49.68
C GLU A 376 12.35 28.39 -48.55
N ARG A 377 11.80 29.42 -47.88
CA ARG A 377 10.95 29.31 -46.66
C ARG A 377 11.59 28.40 -45.60
N ILE A 378 12.39 29.00 -44.72
CA ILE A 378 13.12 28.28 -43.67
C ILE A 378 12.13 27.58 -42.71
N GLU A 379 12.10 26.26 -42.75
CA GLU A 379 11.33 25.40 -41.84
C GLU A 379 12.29 24.76 -40.82
N GLU A 380 12.48 25.42 -39.67
CA GLU A 380 13.30 24.86 -38.57
C GLU A 380 12.56 23.76 -37.79
N VAL A 381 11.24 23.65 -37.96
CA VAL A 381 10.37 22.74 -37.21
C VAL A 381 9.71 21.76 -38.16
N THR A 382 10.04 20.47 -38.05
CA THR A 382 9.42 19.41 -38.83
C THR A 382 8.62 18.47 -37.92
N ILE A 383 7.41 18.09 -38.34
CA ILE A 383 6.62 17.09 -37.61
C ILE A 383 7.18 15.70 -37.93
N VAL A 384 7.73 15.02 -36.93
CA VAL A 384 8.33 13.68 -37.06
C VAL A 384 7.27 12.59 -36.95
N ALA A 385 6.36 12.75 -35.99
CA ALA A 385 5.26 11.82 -35.78
C ALA A 385 4.00 12.60 -35.37
N PRO A 386 2.88 12.46 -36.09
CA PRO A 386 1.61 13.01 -35.64
C PRO A 386 1.12 12.24 -34.41
N ALA A 387 0.27 12.89 -33.61
CA ALA A 387 -0.49 12.22 -32.56
C ALA A 387 -1.48 11.22 -33.18
N ILE A 388 -1.68 10.11 -32.46
CA ILE A 388 -2.65 9.06 -32.81
C ILE A 388 -3.72 8.97 -31.74
N ILE A 389 -4.89 8.45 -32.10
CA ILE A 389 -6.00 8.27 -31.16
C ILE A 389 -5.61 7.18 -30.13
N PRO A 390 -5.55 7.51 -28.83
CA PRO A 390 -5.16 6.56 -27.80
C PRO A 390 -6.24 5.49 -27.59
N SER A 391 -5.82 4.23 -27.52
CA SER A 391 -6.72 3.07 -27.37
C SER A 391 -7.18 2.83 -25.92
N ALA A 392 -6.49 3.40 -24.93
CA ALA A 392 -6.78 3.19 -23.51
C ALA A 392 -6.52 4.48 -22.70
N PRO A 393 -7.28 4.70 -21.61
CA PRO A 393 -7.06 5.83 -20.73
C PRO A 393 -5.81 5.63 -19.86
N ILE A 394 -5.12 6.72 -19.53
CA ILE A 394 -3.91 6.70 -18.68
C ILE A 394 -4.23 6.40 -17.21
N ASN A 395 -5.47 6.65 -16.78
CA ASN A 395 -5.94 6.49 -15.41
C ASN A 395 -6.88 5.29 -15.24
N ALA A 396 -6.59 4.20 -15.95
CA ALA A 396 -7.37 2.96 -15.80
C ALA A 396 -7.35 2.49 -14.33
N PRO A 397 -8.52 2.17 -13.75
CA PRO A 397 -8.58 1.71 -12.37
C PRO A 397 -7.88 0.35 -12.24
N ASN A 398 -6.94 0.23 -11.30
CA ASN A 398 -6.26 -1.01 -10.97
C ASN A 398 -7.16 -1.95 -10.14
N THR A 399 -8.27 -2.39 -10.73
CA THR A 399 -9.28 -3.26 -10.08
C THR A 399 -8.67 -4.54 -9.53
N GLY A 400 -7.73 -5.16 -10.27
CA GLY A 400 -7.04 -6.38 -9.84
C GLY A 400 -6.20 -6.19 -8.56
N LEU A 401 -5.40 -5.13 -8.50
CA LEU A 401 -4.58 -4.83 -7.31
C LEU A 401 -5.48 -4.52 -6.10
N ASN A 402 -6.53 -3.72 -6.30
CA ASN A 402 -7.48 -3.39 -5.24
C ASN A 402 -8.19 -4.63 -4.71
N LEU A 403 -8.60 -5.56 -5.59
CA LEU A 403 -9.21 -6.83 -5.18
C LEU A 403 -8.23 -7.71 -4.38
N MET A 404 -6.96 -7.75 -4.77
CA MET A 404 -5.93 -8.51 -4.05
C MET A 404 -5.72 -7.96 -2.63
N VAL A 405 -5.60 -6.64 -2.50
CA VAL A 405 -5.46 -5.96 -1.20
C VAL A 405 -6.73 -6.18 -0.35
N GLY A 406 -7.92 -6.03 -0.94
CA GLY A 406 -9.19 -6.29 -0.27
C GLY A 406 -9.32 -7.73 0.22
N SER A 407 -8.87 -8.71 -0.56
CA SER A 407 -8.88 -10.12 -0.17
C SER A 407 -7.98 -10.40 1.05
N LEU A 408 -6.74 -9.89 1.02
CA LEU A 408 -5.81 -10.02 2.17
C LEU A 408 -6.37 -9.37 3.43
N MET A 409 -6.95 -8.17 3.30
CA MET A 409 -7.52 -7.44 4.42
C MET A 409 -8.78 -8.12 4.96
N GLY A 410 -9.58 -8.74 4.10
CA GLY A 410 -10.76 -9.52 4.47
C GLY A 410 -10.42 -10.81 5.23
N VAL A 411 -9.38 -11.52 4.81
CA VAL A 411 -8.87 -12.70 5.54
C VAL A 411 -8.35 -12.29 6.91
N PHE A 412 -7.55 -11.21 6.97
CA PHE A 412 -7.02 -10.70 8.24
C PHE A 412 -8.15 -10.31 9.20
N LEU A 413 -9.13 -9.54 8.74
CA LEU A 413 -10.30 -9.16 9.54
C LEU A 413 -11.10 -10.40 9.99
N GLY A 414 -11.25 -11.39 9.10
CA GLY A 414 -11.89 -12.65 9.43
C GLY A 414 -11.18 -13.42 10.55
N ILE A 415 -9.84 -13.47 10.52
CA ILE A 415 -9.03 -14.07 11.58
C ILE A 415 -9.23 -13.31 12.89
N VAL A 416 -9.14 -11.97 12.89
CA VAL A 416 -9.34 -11.16 14.10
C VAL A 416 -10.73 -11.40 14.70
N LEU A 417 -11.78 -11.43 13.89
CA LEU A 417 -13.14 -11.72 14.35
C LEU A 417 -13.30 -13.16 14.86
N ALA A 418 -12.60 -14.14 14.28
CA ALA A 418 -12.58 -15.51 14.76
C ALA A 418 -11.96 -15.60 16.17
N PHE A 419 -10.83 -14.93 16.40
CA PHE A 419 -10.19 -14.86 17.72
C PHE A 419 -11.04 -14.09 18.73
N ALA A 420 -11.60 -12.94 18.34
CA ALA A 420 -12.49 -12.18 19.20
C ALA A 420 -13.69 -13.04 19.64
N ARG A 421 -14.32 -13.76 18.70
CA ARG A 421 -15.45 -14.64 19.02
C ARG A 421 -15.05 -15.82 19.91
N GLU A 422 -13.83 -16.34 19.77
CA GLU A 422 -13.35 -17.41 20.65
C GLU A 422 -13.02 -16.90 22.06
N SER A 423 -12.51 -15.68 22.20
CA SER A 423 -12.20 -15.10 23.52
C SER A 423 -13.43 -14.91 24.43
N PHE A 424 -14.63 -14.90 23.84
CA PHE A 424 -15.89 -14.85 24.59
C PHE A 424 -16.41 -16.23 25.04
N ASP A 425 -15.82 -17.35 24.62
CA ASP A 425 -16.15 -18.68 25.13
C ASP A 425 -15.43 -18.91 26.48
N THR A 426 -16.19 -19.02 27.57
CA THR A 426 -15.66 -19.11 28.94
C THR A 426 -15.82 -20.50 29.57
N SER A 427 -16.21 -21.49 28.77
CA SER A 427 -16.33 -22.88 29.20
C SER A 427 -14.95 -23.56 29.23
N ILE A 428 -14.73 -24.48 30.18
CA ILE A 428 -13.51 -25.31 30.23
C ILE A 428 -13.91 -26.68 29.69
N GLY A 429 -13.25 -27.15 28.64
CA GLY A 429 -13.63 -28.39 27.95
C GLY A 429 -12.65 -29.55 28.08
N THR A 430 -11.43 -29.31 28.55
CA THR A 430 -10.38 -30.33 28.67
C THR A 430 -10.39 -30.96 30.06
N ILE A 431 -10.04 -32.25 30.15
CA ILE A 431 -10.02 -33.02 31.40
C ILE A 431 -9.02 -32.39 32.37
N GLU A 432 -7.79 -32.19 31.89
CA GLU A 432 -6.68 -31.60 32.64
C GLU A 432 -7.05 -30.18 33.10
N GLY A 433 -7.73 -29.42 32.25
CA GLY A 433 -8.18 -28.07 32.57
C GLY A 433 -9.23 -28.03 33.69
N VAL A 434 -10.14 -29.02 33.74
CA VAL A 434 -11.13 -29.13 34.81
C VAL A 434 -10.48 -29.60 36.11
N GLU A 435 -9.61 -30.61 36.06
CA GLU A 435 -8.89 -31.14 37.23
C GLU A 435 -7.99 -30.09 37.85
N GLU A 436 -7.23 -29.33 37.04
CA GLU A 436 -6.36 -28.28 37.53
C GLU A 436 -7.16 -27.13 38.15
N PHE A 437 -8.28 -26.75 37.53
CA PHE A 437 -9.10 -25.62 37.95
C PHE A 437 -9.88 -25.90 39.24
N LEU A 438 -10.36 -27.13 39.44
CA LEU A 438 -11.20 -27.52 40.58
C LEU A 438 -10.48 -28.38 41.62
N LYS A 439 -9.26 -28.84 41.34
CA LYS A 439 -8.47 -29.70 42.24
C LYS A 439 -9.23 -30.95 42.69
N VAL A 440 -10.01 -31.55 41.77
CA VAL A 440 -10.73 -32.82 41.95
C VAL A 440 -10.61 -33.63 40.67
N PRO A 441 -10.54 -34.96 40.76
CA PRO A 441 -10.37 -35.82 39.59
C PRO A 441 -11.64 -35.87 38.74
N VAL A 442 -11.47 -36.09 37.44
CA VAL A 442 -12.56 -36.41 36.52
C VAL A 442 -12.82 -37.92 36.59
N LEU A 443 -13.97 -38.33 37.11
CA LEU A 443 -14.35 -39.74 37.29
C LEU A 443 -14.86 -40.38 36.00
N GLY A 444 -15.28 -39.60 35.01
CA GLY A 444 -15.73 -40.13 33.74
C GLY A 444 -16.15 -39.06 32.74
N VAL A 445 -16.15 -39.46 31.47
CA VAL A 445 -16.51 -38.61 30.33
C VAL A 445 -17.64 -39.26 29.55
N ILE A 446 -18.78 -38.59 29.48
CA ILE A 446 -19.95 -39.00 28.70
C ILE A 446 -19.99 -38.19 27.41
N PRO A 447 -19.75 -38.83 26.25
CA PRO A 447 -19.69 -38.13 24.97
C PRO A 447 -21.08 -37.59 24.56
N GLN A 448 -21.07 -36.57 23.70
CA GLN A 448 -22.29 -36.09 23.05
C GLN A 448 -22.86 -37.17 22.12
N PHE A 449 -24.17 -37.38 22.18
CA PHE A 449 -24.90 -38.34 21.35
C PHE A 449 -26.09 -37.69 20.64
N ASP A 450 -26.50 -38.28 19.52
CA ASP A 450 -27.70 -37.85 18.81
C ASP A 450 -28.94 -38.39 19.53
N GLY A 451 -29.75 -37.48 20.09
CA GLY A 451 -30.99 -37.84 20.76
C GLY A 451 -31.96 -38.59 19.84
N LYS A 452 -31.95 -38.30 18.54
CA LYS A 452 -32.85 -38.95 17.57
C LYS A 452 -32.48 -40.41 17.32
N GLU A 453 -31.19 -40.72 17.29
CA GLU A 453 -30.74 -42.11 17.14
C GLU A 453 -31.13 -42.95 18.36
N MET A 454 -30.97 -42.39 19.57
CA MET A 454 -31.36 -43.05 20.81
C MET A 454 -32.88 -43.21 20.94
N GLU A 455 -33.67 -42.23 20.51
CA GLU A 455 -35.13 -42.35 20.45
C GLU A 455 -35.57 -43.44 19.46
N LYS A 456 -34.91 -43.55 18.31
CA LYS A 456 -35.19 -44.60 17.33
C LYS A 456 -34.86 -45.99 17.90
N ALA A 457 -33.73 -46.13 18.58
CA ALA A 457 -33.35 -47.38 19.26
C ALA A 457 -34.30 -47.73 20.41
N ALA A 458 -34.75 -46.74 21.19
CA ALA A 458 -35.76 -46.90 22.22
C ALA A 458 -37.11 -47.34 21.64
N ARG A 459 -37.54 -46.74 20.52
CA ARG A 459 -38.80 -47.05 19.84
C ARG A 459 -38.83 -48.47 19.29
N ALA A 460 -37.71 -48.97 18.76
CA ALA A 460 -37.59 -50.35 18.29
C ALA A 460 -37.75 -51.37 19.43
N ARG A 461 -37.50 -50.94 20.66
CA ARG A 461 -37.62 -51.76 21.86
C ARG A 461 -39.02 -51.60 22.47
N LEU A 462 -39.55 -50.40 22.66
CA LEU A 462 -40.84 -50.23 23.34
C LEU A 462 -42.04 -50.79 22.54
N PRO A 463 -43.18 -51.09 23.20
CA PRO A 463 -44.42 -51.45 22.51
C PRO A 463 -44.83 -50.39 21.48
N ALA A 464 -45.43 -50.82 20.37
CA ALA A 464 -45.78 -49.95 19.24
C ALA A 464 -46.68 -48.74 19.61
N HIS A 465 -47.47 -48.89 20.67
CA HIS A 465 -48.41 -47.90 21.19
C HIS A 465 -47.83 -47.01 22.31
N ALA A 466 -46.53 -47.10 22.62
CA ALA A 466 -45.90 -46.24 23.62
C ALA A 466 -46.02 -44.75 23.22
N SER A 467 -46.33 -43.89 24.19
CA SER A 467 -46.40 -42.43 23.96
C SER A 467 -45.02 -41.87 23.59
N ALA A 468 -45.00 -40.71 22.93
CA ALA A 468 -43.75 -40.02 22.60
C ALA A 468 -42.92 -39.70 23.86
N SER A 469 -43.57 -39.27 24.95
CA SER A 469 -42.92 -39.00 26.24
C SER A 469 -42.30 -40.24 26.88
N THR A 470 -42.93 -41.41 26.73
CA THR A 470 -42.37 -42.68 27.23
C THR A 470 -41.11 -43.07 26.46
N VAL A 471 -41.12 -42.86 25.13
CA VAL A 471 -39.94 -43.13 24.28
C VAL A 471 -38.80 -42.19 24.63
N GLU A 472 -39.08 -40.88 24.79
CA GLU A 472 -38.07 -39.89 25.16
C GLU A 472 -37.42 -40.24 26.52
N ASN A 473 -38.23 -40.55 27.53
CA ASN A 473 -37.76 -40.89 28.87
C ASN A 473 -36.97 -42.21 28.88
N PHE A 474 -37.48 -43.23 28.19
CA PHE A 474 -36.78 -44.51 28.07
C PHE A 474 -35.47 -44.36 27.28
N SER A 475 -35.40 -43.48 26.27
CA SER A 475 -34.17 -43.20 25.48
C SER A 475 -32.97 -42.79 26.33
N LYS A 476 -33.22 -42.29 27.55
CA LYS A 476 -32.18 -41.90 28.50
C LYS A 476 -31.66 -43.07 29.33
N LEU A 477 -32.25 -44.26 29.25
CA LEU A 477 -31.77 -45.50 29.88
C LEU A 477 -30.82 -46.25 28.93
N ILE A 478 -29.71 -45.58 28.63
CA ILE A 478 -28.67 -45.98 27.67
C ILE A 478 -28.28 -47.44 27.84
N CYS A 479 -27.99 -47.89 29.07
CA CYS A 479 -27.48 -49.23 29.34
C CYS A 479 -28.51 -50.34 29.07
N LEU A 480 -29.80 -50.02 29.01
CA LEU A 480 -30.86 -50.95 28.64
C LEU A 480 -31.16 -50.94 27.13
N ILE A 481 -30.83 -49.85 26.43
CA ILE A 481 -31.12 -49.68 24.99
C ILE A 481 -29.96 -50.09 24.11
N ASP A 482 -28.73 -49.82 24.50
CA ASP A 482 -27.58 -50.24 23.72
C ASP A 482 -26.40 -50.55 24.64
N PRO A 483 -26.38 -51.74 25.28
CA PRO A 483 -25.33 -52.13 26.21
C PRO A 483 -23.93 -52.13 25.58
N LYS A 484 -23.82 -52.25 24.24
CA LYS A 484 -22.52 -52.27 23.53
C LYS A 484 -22.12 -50.90 23.00
N SER A 485 -22.92 -49.86 23.23
CA SER A 485 -22.62 -48.51 22.78
C SER A 485 -21.39 -47.93 23.49
N VAL A 486 -20.74 -46.96 22.83
CA VAL A 486 -19.68 -46.13 23.42
C VAL A 486 -20.18 -45.43 24.69
N LEU A 487 -21.45 -45.02 24.73
CA LEU A 487 -22.04 -44.39 25.91
C LEU A 487 -22.14 -45.36 27.10
N SER A 488 -22.53 -46.60 26.86
CA SER A 488 -22.53 -47.64 27.89
C SER A 488 -21.13 -47.96 28.38
N GLU A 489 -20.12 -47.93 27.51
CA GLU A 489 -18.71 -48.11 27.90
C GLU A 489 -18.18 -46.94 28.74
N SER A 490 -18.55 -45.70 28.38
CA SER A 490 -18.28 -44.52 29.20
C SER A 490 -18.88 -44.62 30.60
N LEU A 491 -20.09 -45.19 30.72
CA LEU A 491 -20.74 -45.42 32.02
C LEU A 491 -20.10 -46.60 32.79
N ARG A 492 -19.56 -47.63 32.11
CA ARG A 492 -18.78 -48.71 32.75
C ARG A 492 -17.49 -48.15 33.34
N SER A 493 -16.81 -47.29 32.58
CA SER A 493 -15.62 -46.59 33.03
C SER A 493 -15.91 -45.71 34.24
N LEU A 494 -17.01 -44.94 34.19
CA LEU A 494 -17.47 -44.13 35.33
C LEU A 494 -17.72 -45.00 36.57
N ARG A 495 -18.43 -46.12 36.41
CA ARG A 495 -18.72 -47.06 37.50
C ARG A 495 -17.43 -47.60 38.13
N ALA A 496 -16.48 -48.06 37.33
CA ALA A 496 -15.19 -48.58 37.81
C ALA A 496 -14.43 -47.50 38.59
N ASN A 497 -14.35 -46.27 38.06
CA ASN A 497 -13.68 -45.16 38.73
C ASN A 497 -14.34 -44.75 40.04
N ILE A 498 -15.68 -44.80 40.12
CA ILE A 498 -16.41 -44.58 41.37
C ILE A 498 -16.10 -45.70 42.37
N GLN A 499 -16.12 -46.97 41.95
CA GLN A 499 -15.78 -48.11 42.81
C GLN A 499 -14.34 -47.97 43.37
N PHE A 500 -13.37 -47.59 42.52
CA PHE A 500 -12.00 -47.31 42.96
C PHE A 500 -11.93 -46.14 43.96
N ALA A 501 -12.60 -45.02 43.67
CA ALA A 501 -12.63 -43.86 44.57
C ALA A 501 -13.30 -44.18 45.92
N SER A 502 -14.23 -45.14 45.94
CA SER A 502 -14.95 -45.58 47.13
C SER A 502 -14.20 -46.61 47.99
N MET A 503 -13.19 -47.29 47.43
CA MET A 503 -12.51 -48.44 48.04
C MET A 503 -11.70 -48.07 49.30
N ASP A 504 -11.06 -46.90 49.29
CA ASP A 504 -10.26 -46.41 50.43
C ASP A 504 -11.11 -45.91 51.60
N ARG A 505 -12.38 -45.55 51.36
CA ARG A 505 -13.20 -44.77 52.30
C ARG A 505 -14.49 -45.45 52.77
N LYS A 506 -14.78 -46.68 52.31
CA LYS A 506 -16.05 -47.40 52.59
C LYS A 506 -17.28 -46.55 52.30
N VAL A 507 -17.30 -45.86 51.16
CA VAL A 507 -18.42 -45.02 50.73
C VAL A 507 -19.64 -45.90 50.44
N LYS A 508 -20.75 -45.68 51.17
CA LYS A 508 -22.03 -46.39 50.96
C LYS A 508 -23.14 -45.49 50.44
N SER A 509 -23.03 -44.17 50.63
CA SER A 509 -23.97 -43.20 50.07
C SER A 509 -23.27 -42.19 49.16
N VAL A 510 -23.76 -42.05 47.93
CA VAL A 510 -23.22 -41.13 46.93
C VAL A 510 -24.30 -40.23 46.37
N LEU A 511 -24.06 -38.93 46.43
CA LEU A 511 -24.93 -37.91 45.87
C LEU A 511 -24.42 -37.38 44.54
N PHE A 512 -25.32 -37.15 43.61
CA PHE A 512 -25.02 -36.49 42.34
C PHE A 512 -25.72 -35.14 42.27
N THR A 513 -24.93 -34.08 42.05
CA THR A 513 -25.43 -32.72 41.83
C THR A 513 -24.69 -32.06 40.65
N SER A 514 -25.05 -30.84 40.28
CA SER A 514 -24.50 -30.09 39.15
C SER A 514 -24.65 -28.59 39.39
N ALA A 515 -23.97 -27.78 38.60
CA ALA A 515 -24.04 -26.33 38.75
C ALA A 515 -25.39 -25.76 38.29
N GLY A 516 -25.92 -26.21 37.15
CA GLY A 516 -27.14 -25.75 36.50
C GLY A 516 -28.10 -26.87 36.11
N LEU A 517 -29.27 -26.47 35.59
CA LEU A 517 -30.34 -27.40 35.16
C LEU A 517 -29.97 -28.15 33.87
N GLY A 518 -30.28 -29.43 33.83
CA GLY A 518 -30.20 -30.23 32.60
C GLY A 518 -28.80 -30.69 32.18
N GLU A 519 -27.84 -30.78 33.10
CA GLU A 519 -26.46 -31.24 32.82
C GLU A 519 -26.31 -32.76 32.72
N GLY A 520 -27.41 -33.52 32.78
CA GLY A 520 -27.40 -34.98 32.63
C GLY A 520 -27.30 -35.79 33.92
N LYS A 521 -27.39 -35.17 35.10
CA LYS A 521 -27.33 -35.82 36.44
C LYS A 521 -28.15 -37.10 36.54
N SER A 522 -29.47 -36.96 36.52
CA SER A 522 -30.41 -38.08 36.63
C SER A 522 -30.11 -39.17 35.60
N THR A 523 -29.54 -38.82 34.43
CA THR A 523 -29.22 -39.80 33.39
C THR A 523 -28.00 -40.62 33.78
N CYS A 524 -26.97 -39.95 34.31
CA CYS A 524 -25.80 -40.63 34.86
C CYS A 524 -26.20 -41.54 36.03
N VAL A 525 -26.96 -41.01 36.99
CA VAL A 525 -27.33 -41.72 38.22
C VAL A 525 -28.18 -42.94 37.92
N THR A 526 -29.26 -42.81 37.14
CA THR A 526 -30.15 -43.93 36.87
C THR A 526 -29.43 -45.05 36.11
N ASN A 527 -28.61 -44.72 35.10
CA ASN A 527 -27.87 -45.74 34.37
C ASN A 527 -26.79 -46.40 35.24
N LEU A 528 -26.09 -45.62 36.08
CA LEU A 528 -25.11 -46.15 37.01
C LEU A 528 -25.77 -47.12 38.01
N ALA A 529 -26.94 -46.75 38.55
CA ALA A 529 -27.70 -47.59 39.47
C ALA A 529 -28.06 -48.95 38.85
N ILE A 530 -28.56 -48.93 37.60
CA ILE A 530 -28.87 -50.14 36.84
C ILE A 530 -27.62 -51.00 36.66
N MET A 531 -26.49 -50.40 36.30
CA MET A 531 -25.24 -51.14 36.05
C MET A 531 -24.62 -51.77 37.30
N LEU A 532 -24.76 -51.10 38.46
CA LEU A 532 -24.29 -51.64 39.74
C LEU A 532 -25.20 -52.77 40.22
N ALA A 533 -26.52 -52.66 40.03
CA ALA A 533 -27.46 -53.73 40.32
C ALA A 533 -27.22 -54.98 39.45
N GLN A 534 -26.91 -54.78 38.15
CA GLN A 534 -26.54 -55.85 37.22
C GLN A 534 -25.26 -56.63 37.64
N GLU A 535 -24.38 -56.01 38.44
CA GLU A 535 -23.18 -56.68 39.00
C GLU A 535 -23.47 -57.45 40.30
N GLY A 536 -24.72 -57.42 40.78
CA GLY A 536 -25.12 -58.12 42.01
C GLY A 536 -25.13 -57.25 43.26
N GLN A 537 -24.82 -55.96 43.18
CA GLN A 537 -24.90 -55.06 44.34
C GLN A 537 -26.34 -54.70 44.65
N ARG A 538 -26.72 -54.70 45.93
CA ARG A 538 -28.02 -54.17 46.37
C ARG A 538 -27.96 -52.65 46.38
N VAL A 539 -28.59 -52.03 45.37
CA VAL A 539 -28.53 -50.59 45.12
C VAL A 539 -29.89 -49.95 45.40
N LEU A 540 -29.89 -48.88 46.19
CA LEU A 540 -31.06 -48.02 46.36
C LEU A 540 -30.85 -46.70 45.62
N LEU A 541 -31.68 -46.43 44.61
CA LEU A 541 -31.75 -45.15 43.90
C LEU A 541 -32.81 -44.26 44.55
N VAL A 542 -32.40 -43.12 45.09
CA VAL A 542 -33.28 -42.15 45.74
C VAL A 542 -33.41 -40.89 44.86
N ASP A 543 -34.64 -40.58 44.44
CA ASP A 543 -34.97 -39.33 43.76
C ASP A 543 -35.18 -38.22 44.81
N ALA A 544 -34.09 -37.54 45.15
CA ALA A 544 -34.06 -36.42 46.10
C ALA A 544 -34.25 -35.06 45.43
N ASP A 545 -34.58 -35.01 44.13
CA ASP A 545 -35.07 -33.79 43.46
C ASP A 545 -36.58 -33.63 43.68
N LEU A 546 -36.94 -33.08 44.83
CA LEU A 546 -38.34 -32.80 45.19
C LEU A 546 -38.97 -31.69 44.32
N ARG A 547 -38.17 -30.95 43.54
CA ARG A 547 -38.63 -29.80 42.74
C ARG A 547 -38.95 -30.18 41.31
N ARG A 548 -38.11 -31.00 40.67
CA ARG A 548 -38.30 -31.48 39.30
C ARG A 548 -37.98 -32.98 39.20
N PRO A 549 -38.75 -33.84 39.90
CA PRO A 549 -38.47 -35.27 39.96
C PRO A 549 -38.66 -35.91 38.58
N ILE A 550 -37.66 -36.65 38.12
CA ILE A 550 -37.65 -37.26 36.78
C ILE A 550 -37.35 -38.75 36.79
N VAL A 551 -36.89 -39.32 37.91
CA VAL A 551 -36.51 -40.73 38.00
C VAL A 551 -37.72 -41.63 37.79
N HIS A 552 -38.85 -41.32 38.44
CA HIS A 552 -40.10 -42.07 38.29
C HIS A 552 -40.60 -42.06 36.82
N GLN A 553 -40.47 -40.94 36.12
CA GLN A 553 -40.88 -40.83 34.71
C GLN A 553 -40.00 -41.67 33.77
N ARG A 554 -38.70 -41.79 34.07
CA ARG A 554 -37.73 -42.56 33.29
C ARG A 554 -37.91 -44.05 33.43
N LEU A 555 -38.15 -44.49 34.66
CA LEU A 555 -38.37 -45.90 34.99
C LEU A 555 -39.85 -46.31 34.79
N GLY A 556 -40.73 -45.34 34.56
CA GLY A 556 -42.16 -45.55 34.37
C GLY A 556 -42.87 -46.06 35.63
N LEU A 557 -42.49 -45.51 36.78
CA LEU A 557 -43.01 -45.80 38.11
C LEU A 557 -44.01 -44.72 38.55
N GLU A 558 -44.90 -45.08 39.46
CA GLU A 558 -45.73 -44.09 40.15
C GLU A 558 -44.89 -43.21 41.08
N ARG A 559 -45.18 -41.91 41.10
CA ARG A 559 -44.43 -40.92 41.90
C ARG A 559 -44.67 -41.08 43.41
N VAL A 560 -45.87 -41.44 43.85
CA VAL A 560 -46.33 -41.41 45.25
C VAL A 560 -46.70 -42.83 45.72
N PRO A 561 -46.45 -43.19 46.99
CA PRO A 561 -45.65 -42.48 48.00
C PRO A 561 -44.14 -42.56 47.75
N GLY A 562 -43.34 -41.64 48.32
CA GLY A 562 -41.89 -41.60 48.16
C GLY A 562 -41.13 -40.85 49.28
N LEU A 563 -39.98 -40.26 48.95
CA LEU A 563 -39.05 -39.63 49.89
C LEU A 563 -39.68 -38.48 50.68
N ALA A 564 -40.44 -37.60 50.02
CA ALA A 564 -41.13 -36.50 50.69
C ALA A 564 -42.07 -37.02 51.79
N ASP A 565 -42.85 -38.07 51.48
CA ASP A 565 -43.80 -38.68 52.41
C ASP A 565 -43.07 -39.33 53.61
N ALA A 566 -41.92 -39.97 53.34
CA ALA A 566 -41.06 -40.53 54.39
C ALA A 566 -40.46 -39.48 55.33
N LEU A 567 -40.05 -38.31 54.81
CA LEU A 567 -39.48 -37.22 55.62
C LEU A 567 -40.53 -36.51 56.49
N VAL A 568 -41.77 -36.45 56.03
CA VAL A 568 -42.92 -35.93 56.79
C VAL A 568 -43.24 -36.83 57.99
N GLY A 569 -43.00 -38.15 57.87
CA GLY A 569 -43.04 -39.10 59.00
C GLY A 569 -44.40 -39.78 59.22
N SER A 570 -45.27 -39.81 58.21
CA SER A 570 -46.56 -40.51 58.29
C SER A 570 -46.44 -42.04 58.15
N THR A 571 -45.34 -42.52 57.57
CA THR A 571 -45.10 -43.92 57.18
C THR A 571 -43.59 -44.17 57.02
N SER A 572 -43.13 -45.42 57.18
CA SER A 572 -41.70 -45.76 57.05
C SER A 572 -41.23 -45.64 55.60
N TRP A 573 -39.98 -45.20 55.36
CA TRP A 573 -39.43 -45.15 53.99
C TRP A 573 -39.40 -46.52 53.31
N ARG A 574 -39.28 -47.61 54.09
CA ARG A 574 -39.25 -49.00 53.60
C ARG A 574 -40.52 -49.39 52.85
N SER A 575 -41.70 -48.89 53.26
CA SER A 575 -42.97 -49.17 52.58
C SER A 575 -43.16 -48.40 51.27
N HIS A 576 -42.26 -47.45 50.96
CA HIS A 576 -42.31 -46.64 49.74
C HIS A 576 -41.27 -47.06 48.70
N VAL A 577 -40.43 -48.04 49.02
CA VAL A 577 -39.43 -48.56 48.10
C VAL A 577 -40.13 -49.36 46.99
N ARG A 578 -39.82 -49.01 45.75
CA ARG A 578 -40.21 -49.74 44.54
C ARG A 578 -39.14 -50.77 44.20
N SER A 579 -39.58 -51.96 43.81
CA SER A 579 -38.75 -53.11 43.47
C SER A 579 -38.81 -53.42 41.98
N ALA A 580 -38.08 -54.46 41.55
CA ALA A 580 -38.19 -54.98 40.18
C ALA A 580 -39.64 -55.32 39.78
N THR A 581 -40.49 -55.74 40.73
CA THR A 581 -41.92 -56.02 40.46
C THR A 581 -42.66 -54.79 39.94
N ASP A 582 -42.39 -53.61 40.51
CA ASP A 582 -43.02 -52.35 40.08
C ASP A 582 -42.53 -51.94 38.68
N LEU A 583 -41.26 -52.20 38.36
CA LEU A 583 -40.69 -51.97 37.04
C LEU A 583 -41.34 -52.87 35.97
N MET A 584 -41.69 -54.12 36.34
CA MET A 584 -42.39 -55.06 35.43
C MET A 584 -43.79 -54.58 35.05
N LEU A 585 -44.48 -53.91 35.97
CA LEU A 585 -45.81 -53.32 35.76
C LEU A 585 -45.75 -52.03 34.91
N GLY A 586 -44.58 -51.41 34.84
CA GLY A 586 -44.32 -50.23 34.04
C GLY A 586 -44.10 -50.50 32.54
N PRO A 587 -43.73 -49.46 31.77
CA PRO A 587 -43.50 -49.55 30.32
C PRO A 587 -42.31 -50.44 29.91
N MET A 588 -41.49 -50.88 30.87
CA MET A 588 -40.45 -51.87 30.64
C MET A 588 -41.04 -53.26 30.37
N GLY A 589 -42.16 -53.60 31.00
CA GLY A 589 -42.79 -54.92 30.89
C GLY A 589 -42.01 -56.04 31.59
N ALA A 590 -42.71 -57.12 31.94
CA ALA A 590 -42.16 -58.26 32.66
C ALA A 590 -41.00 -58.94 31.90
N ASP A 591 -41.16 -59.17 30.59
CA ASP A 591 -40.15 -59.87 29.78
C ASP A 591 -38.77 -59.22 29.85
N ARG A 592 -38.72 -57.88 29.93
CA ARG A 592 -37.45 -57.15 29.91
C ARG A 592 -36.72 -57.15 31.21
N VAL A 593 -37.47 -56.90 32.29
CA VAL A 593 -36.93 -56.95 33.64
C VAL A 593 -36.33 -58.35 33.87
N MET A 594 -37.06 -59.40 33.49
CA MET A 594 -36.57 -60.79 33.55
C MET A 594 -35.37 -61.06 32.64
N SER A 595 -35.32 -60.44 31.46
CA SER A 595 -34.18 -60.57 30.53
C SER A 595 -32.95 -59.74 30.91
N THR A 596 -33.04 -58.92 31.97
CA THR A 596 -31.95 -58.03 32.43
C THR A 596 -31.40 -58.55 33.75
N PRO A 597 -30.32 -59.36 33.74
CA PRO A 597 -29.80 -60.01 34.93
C PRO A 597 -29.44 -59.00 36.03
N GLY A 598 -29.79 -59.30 37.28
CA GLY A 598 -29.42 -58.50 38.44
C GLY A 598 -30.29 -57.26 38.70
N LEU A 599 -31.30 -56.98 37.86
CA LEU A 599 -32.20 -55.85 38.08
C LEU A 599 -33.03 -55.99 39.36
N ASP A 600 -33.21 -57.21 39.87
CA ASP A 600 -33.83 -57.50 41.17
C ASP A 600 -33.09 -56.86 42.36
N ASN A 601 -31.80 -56.54 42.18
CA ASN A 601 -31.01 -55.85 43.20
C ASN A 601 -31.23 -54.33 43.20
N LEU A 602 -31.91 -53.77 42.19
CA LEU A 602 -32.22 -52.35 42.09
C LEU A 602 -33.53 -52.03 42.81
N HIS A 603 -33.43 -51.13 43.78
CA HIS A 603 -34.55 -50.59 44.53
C HIS A 603 -34.63 -49.09 44.29
N ILE A 604 -35.84 -48.54 44.22
CA ILE A 604 -36.05 -47.12 43.91
C ILE A 604 -36.95 -46.48 44.96
N LEU A 605 -36.49 -45.37 45.54
CA LEU A 605 -37.32 -44.47 46.32
C LEU A 605 -37.60 -43.22 45.48
N THR A 606 -38.82 -43.07 44.99
CA THR A 606 -39.25 -41.89 44.22
C THR A 606 -39.32 -40.64 45.09
N SER A 607 -39.51 -39.46 44.49
CA SER A 607 -39.57 -38.21 45.24
C SER A 607 -40.77 -38.12 46.20
N GLY A 608 -41.86 -38.82 45.90
CA GLY A 608 -43.12 -38.71 46.64
C GLY A 608 -43.94 -37.47 46.27
N SER A 609 -44.89 -37.15 47.14
CA SER A 609 -45.87 -36.06 46.96
C SER A 609 -45.22 -34.71 46.64
N GLU A 610 -45.93 -33.87 45.89
CA GLU A 610 -45.43 -32.52 45.56
C GLU A 610 -45.47 -31.62 46.79
N VAL A 611 -44.31 -31.05 47.12
CA VAL A 611 -44.12 -30.25 48.33
C VAL A 611 -44.06 -28.77 47.96
N GLY A 612 -44.96 -27.95 48.51
CA GLY A 612 -45.03 -26.51 48.22
C GLY A 612 -43.75 -25.75 48.60
N ASN A 613 -43.09 -26.13 49.71
CA ASN A 613 -41.81 -25.55 50.14
C ASN A 613 -40.84 -26.65 50.62
N PRO A 614 -39.97 -27.19 49.75
CA PRO A 614 -39.04 -28.28 50.11
C PRO A 614 -38.13 -27.98 51.31
N ASN A 615 -37.79 -26.70 51.53
CA ASN A 615 -36.89 -26.27 52.60
C ASN A 615 -37.41 -26.57 54.02
N GLU A 616 -38.72 -26.67 54.21
CA GLU A 616 -39.32 -26.99 55.52
C GLU A 616 -39.12 -28.47 55.92
N PHE A 617 -38.83 -29.34 54.95
CA PHE A 617 -38.72 -30.79 55.13
C PHE A 617 -37.26 -31.28 55.17
N LEU A 618 -36.31 -30.41 54.85
CA LEU A 618 -34.87 -30.68 54.84
C LEU A 618 -34.27 -30.52 56.24
N ASN A 619 -34.73 -31.32 57.19
CA ASN A 619 -34.09 -31.42 58.50
C ASN A 619 -32.87 -32.36 58.42
N MET A 620 -31.66 -31.80 58.54
CA MET A 620 -30.41 -32.56 58.46
C MET A 620 -30.36 -33.78 59.40
N ASN A 621 -30.97 -33.71 60.59
CA ASN A 621 -30.98 -34.84 61.51
C ASN A 621 -31.85 -35.99 60.98
N LYS A 622 -33.01 -35.68 60.39
CA LYS A 622 -33.87 -36.69 59.76
C LYS A 622 -33.21 -37.32 58.54
N ILE A 623 -32.58 -36.50 57.69
CA ILE A 623 -31.84 -36.97 56.51
C ILE A 623 -30.71 -37.90 56.95
N LYS A 624 -29.92 -37.49 57.96
CA LYS A 624 -28.80 -38.30 58.47
C LYS A 624 -29.26 -39.64 59.04
N MET A 625 -30.36 -39.67 59.80
CA MET A 625 -30.94 -40.93 60.30
C MET A 625 -31.40 -41.82 59.13
N LEU A 626 -32.12 -41.25 58.16
CA LEU A 626 -32.60 -41.97 56.98
C LEU A 626 -31.44 -42.56 56.16
N VAL A 627 -30.40 -41.77 55.87
CA VAL A 627 -29.20 -42.24 55.15
C VAL A 627 -28.49 -43.35 55.92
N SER A 628 -28.39 -43.23 57.25
CA SER A 628 -27.78 -44.26 58.09
C SER A 628 -28.55 -45.59 58.00
N GLU A 629 -29.87 -45.55 58.11
CA GLU A 629 -30.72 -46.74 57.97
C GLU A 629 -30.60 -47.37 56.57
N MET A 630 -30.54 -46.55 55.52
CA MET A 630 -30.37 -47.05 54.14
C MET A 630 -29.00 -47.70 53.94
N ASN A 631 -27.94 -47.12 54.50
CA ASN A 631 -26.57 -47.64 54.43
C ASN A 631 -26.40 -48.99 55.15
N GLU A 632 -27.28 -49.33 56.10
CA GLU A 632 -27.29 -50.64 56.78
C GLU A 632 -27.91 -51.73 55.89
N GLU A 633 -28.92 -51.40 55.08
CA GLU A 633 -29.68 -52.38 54.29
C GLU A 633 -29.19 -52.57 52.86
N TYR A 634 -28.50 -51.57 52.30
CA TYR A 634 -28.02 -51.55 50.93
C TYR A 634 -26.49 -51.48 50.87
N ASP A 635 -25.93 -52.06 49.81
CA ASP A 635 -24.49 -51.98 49.54
C ASP A 635 -24.09 -50.57 49.09
N LEU A 636 -24.97 -49.93 48.32
CA LEU A 636 -24.81 -48.55 47.85
C LEU A 636 -26.15 -47.82 47.71
N VAL A 637 -26.20 -46.58 48.17
CA VAL A 637 -27.34 -45.67 48.04
C VAL A 637 -26.95 -44.50 47.15
N LEU A 638 -27.68 -44.28 46.06
CA LEU A 638 -27.44 -43.22 45.09
C LEU A 638 -28.52 -42.16 45.19
N PHE A 639 -28.14 -40.90 45.40
CA PHE A 639 -29.07 -39.77 45.49
C PHE A 639 -28.99 -38.91 44.23
N ASP A 640 -30.11 -38.77 43.51
CA ASP A 640 -30.28 -37.75 42.48
C ASP A 640 -30.81 -36.47 43.11
N THR A 641 -30.12 -35.34 42.96
CA THR A 641 -30.46 -34.08 43.65
C THR A 641 -30.62 -32.93 42.66
N PRO A 642 -31.29 -31.83 43.04
CA PRO A 642 -31.39 -30.66 42.17
C PRO A 642 -30.01 -30.01 41.98
N PRO A 643 -29.83 -29.12 41.00
CA PRO A 643 -28.58 -28.38 40.84
C PRO A 643 -28.29 -27.51 42.08
N ILE A 644 -27.02 -27.38 42.45
CA ILE A 644 -26.60 -26.76 43.72
C ILE A 644 -26.59 -25.22 43.70
N LEU A 645 -26.48 -24.58 42.54
CA LEU A 645 -26.51 -23.11 42.46
C LEU A 645 -27.90 -22.49 42.72
N PRO A 646 -29.00 -23.00 42.12
CA PRO A 646 -30.32 -22.39 42.31
C PRO A 646 -30.97 -22.71 43.66
N VAL A 647 -30.61 -23.82 44.32
CA VAL A 647 -31.33 -24.32 45.50
C VAL A 647 -30.40 -24.93 46.56
N THR A 648 -30.86 -24.92 47.81
CA THR A 648 -30.10 -25.39 48.99
C THR A 648 -30.22 -26.89 49.26
N ASP A 649 -31.14 -27.58 48.58
CA ASP A 649 -31.48 -28.98 48.86
C ASP A 649 -30.27 -29.91 48.70
N ALA A 650 -29.52 -29.74 47.59
CA ALA A 650 -28.31 -30.50 47.34
C ALA A 650 -27.21 -30.25 48.39
N VAL A 651 -27.13 -29.02 48.92
CA VAL A 651 -26.19 -28.67 50.01
C VAL A 651 -26.52 -29.48 51.27
N ALA A 652 -27.80 -29.54 51.65
CA ALA A 652 -28.24 -30.26 52.85
C ALA A 652 -28.03 -31.77 52.77
N PHE A 653 -28.31 -32.40 51.62
CA PHE A 653 -28.02 -33.82 51.43
C PHE A 653 -26.50 -34.09 51.33
N SER A 654 -25.73 -33.20 50.70
CA SER A 654 -24.28 -33.41 50.48
C SER A 654 -23.45 -33.53 51.76
N SER A 655 -23.91 -32.94 52.86
CA SER A 655 -23.27 -33.06 54.19
C SER A 655 -23.69 -34.31 54.97
N CYS A 656 -24.71 -35.03 54.51
CA CYS A 656 -25.24 -36.22 55.17
C CYS A 656 -24.85 -37.54 54.48
N VAL A 657 -24.18 -37.48 53.34
CA VAL A 657 -23.73 -38.64 52.55
C VAL A 657 -22.21 -38.79 52.57
N ASP A 658 -21.71 -39.98 52.24
CA ASP A 658 -20.28 -40.31 52.30
C ASP A 658 -19.47 -39.70 51.14
N GLY A 659 -20.12 -39.47 50.00
CA GLY A 659 -19.49 -38.92 48.80
C GLY A 659 -20.43 -38.10 47.92
N THR A 660 -19.88 -37.10 47.25
CA THR A 660 -20.58 -36.26 46.28
C THR A 660 -19.86 -36.23 44.94
N ILE A 661 -20.60 -36.39 43.86
CA ILE A 661 -20.14 -36.30 42.47
C ILE A 661 -20.80 -35.10 41.79
N LEU A 662 -19.98 -34.26 41.17
CA LEU A 662 -20.46 -33.09 40.44
C LEU A 662 -20.53 -33.40 38.94
N VAL A 663 -21.70 -33.27 38.34
CA VAL A 663 -21.89 -33.44 36.89
C VAL A 663 -21.77 -32.09 36.21
N TYR A 664 -20.92 -32.00 35.19
CA TYR A 664 -20.63 -30.77 34.47
C TYR A 664 -20.82 -30.95 32.95
N GLN A 665 -21.70 -30.14 32.36
CA GLN A 665 -21.93 -30.15 30.92
C GLN A 665 -20.98 -29.17 30.21
N VAL A 666 -20.07 -29.73 29.40
CA VAL A 666 -19.08 -28.95 28.65
C VAL A 666 -19.77 -28.03 27.63
N GLY A 667 -19.32 -26.78 27.56
CA GLY A 667 -19.83 -25.77 26.63
C GLY A 667 -21.15 -25.09 27.05
N ARG A 668 -21.81 -25.56 28.12
CA ARG A 668 -23.07 -24.95 28.62
C ARG A 668 -22.87 -24.07 29.85
N ILE A 669 -22.12 -24.56 30.83
CA ILE A 669 -21.89 -23.85 32.09
C ILE A 669 -20.47 -23.23 32.07
N GLY A 670 -20.38 -21.93 32.35
CA GLY A 670 -19.10 -21.22 32.43
C GLY A 670 -18.29 -21.60 33.67
N ARG A 671 -16.95 -21.52 33.57
CA ARG A 671 -16.02 -21.94 34.63
C ARG A 671 -16.29 -21.34 36.02
N ASN A 672 -16.74 -20.08 36.07
CA ASN A 672 -17.01 -19.41 37.34
C ASN A 672 -18.22 -19.99 38.08
N ALA A 673 -19.26 -20.40 37.35
CA ALA A 673 -20.42 -21.05 37.93
C ALA A 673 -20.06 -22.43 38.48
N LEU A 674 -19.21 -23.18 37.76
CA LEU A 674 -18.70 -24.47 38.22
C LEU A 674 -17.84 -24.33 39.49
N LYS A 675 -16.94 -23.33 39.54
CA LYS A 675 -16.17 -23.00 40.75
C LYS A 675 -17.06 -22.65 41.93
N ARG A 676 -18.12 -21.89 41.69
CA ARG A 676 -19.10 -21.54 42.74
C ARG A 676 -19.85 -22.77 43.25
N ALA A 677 -20.22 -23.69 42.37
CA ALA A 677 -20.88 -24.94 42.76
C ALA A 677 -19.97 -25.78 43.67
N LYS A 678 -18.69 -25.96 43.30
CA LYS A 678 -17.70 -26.62 44.15
C LYS A 678 -17.53 -25.90 45.50
N PHE A 679 -17.41 -24.57 45.48
CA PHE A 679 -17.27 -23.78 46.72
C PHE A 679 -18.43 -24.03 47.70
N LEU A 680 -19.67 -24.15 47.21
CA LEU A 680 -20.83 -24.45 48.06
C LEU A 680 -20.75 -25.85 48.68
N LEU A 681 -20.30 -26.86 47.92
CA LEU A 681 -20.07 -28.22 48.42
C LEU A 681 -18.97 -28.23 49.49
N ASP A 682 -17.83 -27.58 49.22
CA ASP A 682 -16.72 -27.51 50.16
C ASP A 682 -17.14 -26.79 51.47
N HIS A 683 -17.95 -25.72 51.36
CA HIS A 683 -18.49 -25.00 52.53
C HIS A 683 -19.49 -25.84 53.35
N ALA A 684 -20.21 -26.74 52.69
CA ALA A 684 -21.11 -27.70 53.34
C ALA A 684 -20.37 -28.86 53.99
N GLN A 685 -19.03 -28.90 53.90
CA GLN A 685 -18.19 -30.03 54.29
C GLN A 685 -18.52 -31.31 53.53
N ALA A 686 -19.05 -31.20 52.31
CA ALA A 686 -19.31 -32.34 51.46
C ALA A 686 -18.00 -32.93 50.92
N ASN A 687 -17.89 -34.26 50.91
CA ASN A 687 -16.77 -34.96 50.31
C ASN A 687 -16.93 -35.04 48.79
N VAL A 688 -16.38 -34.08 48.04
CA VAL A 688 -16.42 -34.08 46.57
C VAL A 688 -15.43 -35.12 46.02
N MET A 689 -15.94 -36.29 45.62
CA MET A 689 -15.13 -37.40 45.12
C MET A 689 -14.56 -37.12 43.72
N GLY A 690 -15.28 -36.36 42.91
CA GLY A 690 -14.84 -35.98 41.58
C GLY A 690 -15.95 -35.46 40.67
N ILE A 691 -15.63 -35.33 39.39
CA ILE A 691 -16.48 -34.68 38.39
C ILE A 691 -16.79 -35.62 37.23
N VAL A 692 -18.02 -35.58 36.72
CA VAL A 692 -18.41 -36.25 35.48
C VAL A 692 -18.62 -35.21 34.39
N LEU A 693 -17.86 -35.31 33.31
CA LEU A 693 -18.01 -34.44 32.15
C LEU A 693 -19.07 -35.00 31.22
N THR A 694 -20.11 -34.23 30.90
CA THR A 694 -21.17 -34.65 29.99
C THR A 694 -21.19 -33.82 28.72
N ASN A 695 -21.72 -34.41 27.65
CA ASN A 695 -21.89 -33.78 26.34
C ASN A 695 -20.56 -33.32 25.73
N VAL A 696 -19.49 -34.09 25.96
CA VAL A 696 -18.17 -33.79 25.42
C VAL A 696 -18.16 -34.08 23.92
N LYS A 697 -17.79 -33.07 23.13
CA LYS A 697 -17.61 -33.20 21.69
C LYS A 697 -16.27 -33.85 21.40
N SER A 698 -16.24 -34.77 20.43
CA SER A 698 -15.02 -35.43 19.94
C SER A 698 -13.95 -34.48 19.40
N GLU A 699 -14.28 -33.20 19.17
CA GLU A 699 -13.37 -32.15 18.70
C GLU A 699 -12.62 -31.42 19.82
N VAL A 700 -13.06 -31.54 21.08
CA VAL A 700 -12.60 -30.69 22.21
C VAL A 700 -11.40 -31.30 22.95
N THR A 701 -11.07 -32.57 22.69
CA THR A 701 -9.90 -33.23 23.31
C THR A 701 -9.29 -34.18 22.26
N PRO A 702 -8.16 -33.82 21.64
CA PRO A 702 -7.48 -34.65 20.64
C PRO A 702 -7.19 -36.06 21.17
N ASP A 703 -6.87 -36.18 22.46
CA ASP A 703 -6.54 -37.45 23.10
C ASP A 703 -7.73 -38.39 23.25
N TYR A 704 -8.96 -37.88 23.39
CA TYR A 704 -10.17 -38.73 23.41
C TYR A 704 -10.70 -39.08 22.02
N GLY A 705 -10.42 -38.25 21.00
CA GLY A 705 -10.77 -38.55 19.61
C GLY A 705 -10.04 -39.77 19.05
N VAL A 706 -8.86 -40.09 19.60
CA VAL A 706 -8.01 -41.21 19.16
C VAL A 706 -8.46 -42.56 19.75
N TYR A 707 -9.16 -42.59 20.89
CA TYR A 707 -9.67 -43.84 21.51
C TYR A 707 -11.07 -44.24 21.07
N ARG A 708 -11.55 -43.74 19.92
CA ARG A 708 -12.71 -44.32 19.23
C ARG A 708 -12.31 -45.67 18.62
N TYR A 709 -11.97 -46.64 19.46
CA TYR A 709 -11.91 -48.04 19.05
C TYR A 709 -13.33 -48.46 18.72
N GLU A 710 -13.64 -48.55 17.43
CA GLU A 710 -14.78 -49.32 16.93
C GLU A 710 -14.56 -50.79 17.31
N TYR A 711 -15.02 -51.21 18.50
CA TYR A 711 -15.33 -52.61 18.71
C TYR A 711 -16.60 -52.90 17.90
N ARG A 712 -16.39 -53.47 16.70
CA ARG A 712 -17.44 -54.16 15.95
C ARG A 712 -17.82 -55.46 16.64
#